data_AF-A0A2P4Y750-F1
#
_entry.id   AF-A0A2P4Y750-F1
#
_cell.length_a   1.000
_cell.length_b   1.000
_cell.length_c   1.000
_cell.angle_alpha   90.00
_cell.angle_beta   90.00
_cell.angle_gamma   90.00
#
_symmetry.space_group_name_H-M   'P 1'
#
loop_
_entity.id
_entity.type
_entity.pdbx_description
1 polymer ?
#
loop_
_entity_poly.entity_id
_entity_poly.type
_entity_poly.pdbx_seq_one_letter_code
_entity_poly.pdbx_strand_id
1 'polypeptide(L)'
;MLASTGEKKNLVKVIADKDVQLNQLSEQIDYFKDTLARRQPRFERSKQAHVRYEEREQENVLDSIENENAGLSPSTLAAEQLTRLAALEKDRVESILSIQNLEGQRTALEQQVLLSNMFRAPTSRINDCGQNIISGAGVPMNLLSYLISCKDHETCCFLVGHQVKAMEKRITDLQSSLASTLERHRTLENSTAQEKARLRRDKQELERLIRLKEDENGKRQAKVTAKAEAQVQVATAQLRLVTKQLDHAQQALEGLQFELKEAQADNKQLQGTMRNLQQDLKVRNEDVERLTSKLAVANTTTDNKITLLQKSEARIEASAKEIERQQVMLEEQAQQMQMMEAKLSRSVPVDDEELQSRQQREESTWHQRVSALEHALVAERQNTALFLEQQRKALAMEQEKAAHAVEQAQAVAAELATANLCLLERKRQREQEQKTFEDRIADLVSDKATLECELAVLRSQHEQLQQMTKQDAEEAATTEKKLHEEIASMKEELKNLTEIRENLDRALAHALATPRGKSVRHQTSLSEARAELQKAKHKIAGLEEQLSRNGSIRTSEIDGKLAQLSARERRSAEEQRALKKQRATATTERVQLEKERVELDQQRESQETIASKQKTDHQLLQQIIMLLGQRLQLMIELFDTEPLSAGPDASGTPASDDVESYREMQHNWEVLRQQLENVDWKLKDMRSQLETLYLEYIGASLSPLDGKQQSSQSSSLSGFHGPNPFSDAVAAGRDTVPVADQLKASRLLRRLSCIGESLESRARQVKAEEHEPFALALAREMAAMKESYERQLEELRSELCKIQQLRQLMSHRLRSELVNERSRSQRTAAQLGERIADLEAALEAQEKALADAQTQQQAILDQHAAATNDDERQRALHDLAELVGGEQRRRERERLSKLLTYCGASSVTVDCRDRELEEETVDAVLAQLDVDLEQMAT
;
A
#
# COMPACT_ATOMS: atom_id res chain seq x y z
N MET A 1 5.05 -35.91 20.46
CA MET A 1 4.24 -35.30 21.54
C MET A 1 3.50 -34.03 21.14
N LEU A 2 4.06 -33.10 20.34
CA LEU A 2 3.29 -31.91 19.84
C LEU A 2 2.30 -32.19 18.69
N ALA A 3 2.20 -33.44 18.23
CA ALA A 3 1.23 -33.85 17.20
C ALA A 3 -0.15 -34.17 17.80
N SER A 4 -0.24 -34.43 19.11
CA SER A 4 -1.47 -34.85 19.79
C SER A 4 -2.26 -33.70 20.44
N THR A 5 -1.71 -32.49 20.52
CA THR A 5 -2.33 -31.37 21.25
C THR A 5 -3.02 -30.33 20.37
N GLY A 6 -2.98 -30.44 19.03
CA GLY A 6 -3.57 -29.43 18.13
C GLY A 6 -2.82 -28.09 18.09
N GLU A 7 -1.91 -27.84 19.04
CA GLU A 7 -1.10 -26.62 19.16
C GLU A 7 -0.20 -26.38 17.94
N LYS A 8 0.21 -27.44 17.23
CA LYS A 8 0.95 -27.29 15.96
C LYS A 8 0.12 -26.52 14.91
N LYS A 9 -1.21 -26.72 14.86
CA LYS A 9 -2.07 -25.97 13.93
C LYS A 9 -2.21 -24.51 14.35
N ASN A 10 -2.31 -24.25 15.65
CA ASN A 10 -2.36 -22.88 16.18
C ASN A 10 -1.04 -22.14 15.97
N LEU A 11 0.10 -22.80 16.18
CA LEU A 11 1.42 -22.22 15.93
C LEU A 11 1.64 -21.94 14.44
N VAL A 12 1.25 -22.85 13.55
CA VAL A 12 1.30 -22.64 12.08
C VAL A 12 0.39 -21.49 11.66
N LYS A 13 -0.80 -21.38 12.25
CA LYS A 13 -1.72 -20.26 11.97
C LYS A 13 -1.16 -18.93 12.48
N VAL A 14 -0.60 -18.89 13.69
CA VAL A 14 0.02 -17.67 14.24
C VAL A 14 1.25 -17.25 13.44
N ILE A 15 2.07 -18.19 12.98
CA ILE A 15 3.20 -17.91 12.09
C ILE A 15 2.70 -17.36 10.75
N ALA A 16 1.67 -17.98 10.15
CA ALA A 16 1.07 -17.48 8.91
C ALA A 16 0.47 -16.07 9.08
N ASP A 17 -0.24 -15.81 10.18
CA ASP A 17 -0.81 -14.49 10.49
C ASP A 17 0.29 -13.44 10.70
N LYS A 18 1.42 -13.83 11.31
CA LYS A 18 2.60 -12.96 11.48
C LYS A 18 3.34 -12.71 10.18
N ASP A 19 3.44 -13.69 9.29
CA ASP A 19 4.02 -13.53 7.95
C ASP A 19 3.15 -12.61 7.07
N VAL A 20 1.83 -12.70 7.20
CA VAL A 20 0.90 -11.77 6.54
C VAL A 20 1.08 -10.33 7.07
N GLN A 21 1.20 -10.16 8.40
CA GLN A 21 1.50 -8.85 9.00
C GLN A 21 2.86 -8.29 8.56
N LEU A 22 3.88 -9.15 8.44
CA LEU A 22 5.22 -8.77 7.95
C LEU A 22 5.19 -8.35 6.48
N ASN A 23 4.45 -9.06 5.63
CA ASN A 23 4.29 -8.69 4.23
C ASN A 23 3.53 -7.37 4.08
N GLN A 24 2.48 -7.14 4.88
CA GLN A 24 1.77 -5.85 4.90
C GLN A 24 2.69 -4.70 5.34
N LEU A 25 3.55 -4.93 6.35
CA LEU A 25 4.56 -3.94 6.76
C LEU A 25 5.62 -3.71 5.69
N SER A 26 6.05 -4.75 4.97
CA SER A 26 6.99 -4.63 3.86
C SER A 26 6.37 -3.83 2.70
N GLU A 27 5.12 -4.09 2.35
CA GLU A 27 4.37 -3.34 1.33
C GLU A 27 4.17 -1.87 1.75
N GLN A 28 3.90 -1.60 3.02
CA GLN A 28 3.84 -0.22 3.53
C GLN A 28 5.20 0.46 3.44
N ILE A 29 6.29 -0.22 3.82
CA ILE A 29 7.66 0.30 3.71
C ILE A 29 8.02 0.56 2.25
N ASP A 30 7.67 -0.34 1.34
CA ASP A 30 7.96 -0.18 -0.09
C ASP A 30 7.08 0.90 -0.72
N TYR A 31 5.83 1.06 -0.28
CA TYR A 31 5.00 2.22 -0.61
C TYR A 31 5.63 3.53 -0.13
N PHE A 32 6.17 3.56 1.09
CA PHE A 32 6.88 4.74 1.61
C PHE A 32 8.19 5.00 0.86
N LYS A 33 8.95 3.97 0.48
CA LYS A 33 10.13 4.11 -0.39
C LYS A 33 9.74 4.65 -1.76
N ASP A 34 8.65 4.17 -2.35
CA ASP A 34 8.17 4.63 -3.65
C ASP A 34 7.62 6.06 -3.59
N THR A 35 6.93 6.44 -2.52
CA THR A 35 6.50 7.84 -2.32
C THR A 35 7.69 8.77 -2.05
N LEU A 36 8.73 8.30 -1.36
CA LEU A 36 9.98 9.04 -1.16
C LEU A 36 10.79 9.14 -2.46
N ALA A 37 10.83 8.08 -3.27
CA ALA A 37 11.47 8.06 -4.58
C ALA A 37 10.73 8.94 -5.61
N ARG A 38 9.39 9.03 -5.51
CA ARG A 38 8.57 9.95 -6.32
C ARG A 38 8.65 11.41 -5.86
N ARG A 39 9.01 11.67 -4.60
CA ARG A 39 9.27 13.03 -4.06
C ARG A 39 10.69 13.53 -4.31
N GLN A 40 11.63 12.66 -4.70
CA GLN A 40 12.91 13.12 -5.23
C GLN A 40 12.70 13.68 -6.63
N PRO A 41 13.08 14.95 -6.91
CA PRO A 41 13.10 15.44 -8.27
C PRO A 41 14.05 14.54 -9.07
N ARG A 42 13.55 13.97 -10.17
CA ARG A 42 14.35 13.22 -11.15
C ARG A 42 15.44 14.15 -11.68
N PHE A 43 16.64 14.08 -11.10
CA PHE A 43 17.85 14.57 -11.74
C PHE A 43 18.18 13.60 -12.88
N GLU A 44 17.71 13.93 -14.08
CA GLU A 44 18.24 13.36 -15.30
C GLU A 44 19.74 13.66 -15.36
N ARG A 45 20.57 12.62 -15.25
CA ARG A 45 21.97 12.65 -15.68
C ARG A 45 22.00 12.76 -17.20
N SER A 46 21.86 13.99 -17.72
CA SER A 46 22.29 14.31 -19.07
C SER A 46 23.81 14.46 -19.07
N LYS A 47 24.47 13.66 -19.90
CA LYS A 47 25.90 13.81 -20.19
C LYS A 47 26.11 15.18 -20.83
N GLN A 48 26.88 16.01 -20.13
CA GLN A 48 27.95 16.83 -20.68
C GLN A 48 27.59 17.68 -21.93
N ALA A 49 27.00 18.85 -21.70
CA ALA A 49 27.23 20.02 -22.54
C ALA A 49 27.42 21.23 -21.63
N HIS A 50 28.68 21.65 -21.55
CA HIS A 50 29.16 22.87 -20.91
C HIS A 50 28.46 24.09 -21.56
N VAL A 51 27.84 24.98 -20.78
CA VAL A 51 27.76 26.45 -21.00
C VAL A 51 26.89 27.12 -19.92
N ARG A 52 27.55 27.99 -19.15
CA ARG A 52 27.14 29.24 -18.48
C ARG A 52 25.86 29.28 -17.64
N TYR A 53 26.10 29.46 -16.34
CA TYR A 53 25.26 30.21 -15.41
C TYR A 53 25.14 31.67 -15.85
N GLU A 54 23.90 32.16 -15.92
CA GLU A 54 23.53 33.54 -15.56
C GLU A 54 22.27 33.47 -14.69
N GLU A 55 22.22 34.39 -13.75
CA GLU A 55 21.37 34.44 -12.57
C GLU A 55 19.87 34.45 -12.89
N ARG A 56 19.10 33.67 -12.11
CA ARG A 56 17.64 33.77 -12.01
C ARG A 56 17.30 34.10 -10.56
N GLU A 57 17.22 35.39 -10.27
CA GLU A 57 16.41 35.89 -9.16
C GLU A 57 15.16 36.56 -9.73
N GLN A 58 14.00 36.04 -9.29
CA GLN A 58 12.70 36.70 -9.19
C GLN A 58 12.08 37.27 -10.48
N GLU A 59 11.45 36.39 -11.25
CA GLU A 59 10.42 36.77 -12.22
C GLU A 59 9.03 36.60 -11.57
N ASN A 60 8.54 37.66 -10.93
CA ASN A 60 7.12 37.81 -10.62
C ASN A 60 6.36 37.93 -11.95
N VAL A 61 5.70 36.84 -12.34
CA VAL A 61 4.81 36.77 -13.48
C VAL A 61 3.63 37.71 -13.24
N LEU A 62 3.62 38.84 -13.94
CA LEU A 62 2.43 39.63 -14.23
C LEU A 62 2.09 39.41 -15.70
N ASP A 63 1.00 38.68 -15.92
CA ASP A 63 0.33 38.51 -17.20
C ASP A 63 0.16 39.87 -17.89
N SER A 64 0.88 40.08 -18.99
CA SER A 64 0.61 41.18 -19.91
C SER A 64 -0.47 40.71 -20.89
N ILE A 65 -1.68 41.18 -20.62
CA ILE A 65 -2.79 41.17 -21.56
C ILE A 65 -2.39 41.99 -22.78
N GLU A 66 -2.45 41.35 -23.94
CA GLU A 66 -2.47 41.96 -25.26
C GLU A 66 -3.46 43.13 -25.29
N ASN A 67 -2.97 44.31 -25.67
CA ASN A 67 -3.81 45.33 -26.28
C ASN A 67 -3.00 46.00 -27.39
N GLU A 68 -3.38 45.68 -28.61
CA GLU A 68 -3.05 46.41 -29.81
C GLU A 68 -3.59 47.86 -29.73
N ASN A 69 -2.94 48.77 -30.48
CA ASN A 69 -3.44 50.10 -30.89
C ASN A 69 -3.48 51.25 -29.87
N ALA A 70 -2.39 52.01 -29.80
CA ALA A 70 -2.34 53.48 -29.73
C ALA A 70 -0.86 53.90 -29.80
N GLY A 71 -0.36 54.51 -30.88
CA GLY A 71 -0.63 55.90 -31.17
C GLY A 71 0.20 56.80 -30.26
N LEU A 72 1.47 57.05 -30.63
CA LEU A 72 2.40 58.05 -30.09
C LEU A 72 2.55 58.07 -28.56
N SER A 73 3.73 57.68 -28.07
CA SER A 73 4.12 57.89 -26.67
C SER A 73 3.82 59.32 -26.21
N PRO A 74 3.30 59.54 -24.98
CA PRO A 74 2.95 60.88 -24.49
C PRO A 74 4.13 61.86 -24.47
N SER A 75 5.37 61.36 -24.48
CA SER A 75 6.57 62.18 -24.61
C SER A 75 6.75 62.81 -26.00
N THR A 76 6.33 62.12 -27.07
CA THR A 76 6.47 62.64 -28.45
C THR A 76 5.43 63.71 -28.75
N LEU A 77 4.19 63.56 -28.27
CA LEU A 77 3.15 64.56 -28.45
C LEU A 77 3.45 65.86 -27.66
N ALA A 78 3.98 65.72 -26.44
CA ALA A 78 4.43 66.85 -25.63
C ALA A 78 5.62 67.60 -26.27
N ALA A 79 6.56 66.86 -26.87
CA ALA A 79 7.68 67.45 -27.59
C ALA A 79 7.22 68.20 -28.85
N GLU A 80 6.28 67.65 -29.62
CA GLU A 80 5.71 68.33 -30.79
C GLU A 80 4.94 69.61 -30.43
N GLN A 81 4.17 69.60 -29.33
CA GLN A 81 3.42 70.77 -28.87
C GLN A 81 4.33 71.88 -28.32
N LEU A 82 5.40 71.52 -27.59
CA LEU A 82 6.42 72.48 -27.16
C LEU A 82 7.18 73.09 -28.34
N THR A 83 7.44 72.29 -29.38
CA THR A 83 8.09 72.77 -30.60
C THR A 83 7.20 73.76 -31.36
N ARG A 84 5.88 73.56 -31.39
CA ARG A 84 4.91 74.51 -31.98
C ARG A 84 4.83 75.83 -31.21
N LEU A 85 4.80 75.77 -29.87
CA LEU A 85 4.86 76.98 -29.05
C LEU A 85 6.16 77.76 -29.24
N ALA A 86 7.30 77.08 -29.32
CA ALA A 86 8.59 77.71 -29.56
C ALA A 86 8.64 78.39 -30.95
N ALA A 87 8.05 77.76 -31.97
CA ALA A 87 7.94 78.34 -33.31
C ALA A 87 7.06 79.61 -33.31
N LEU A 88 5.89 79.57 -32.65
CA LEU A 88 5.00 80.74 -32.56
C LEU A 88 5.61 81.89 -31.75
N GLU A 89 6.36 81.60 -30.69
CA GLU A 89 7.07 82.61 -29.90
C GLU A 89 8.18 83.28 -30.74
N LYS A 90 8.90 82.50 -31.55
CA LYS A 90 9.91 83.01 -32.49
C LYS A 90 9.28 83.92 -33.54
N ASP A 91 8.19 83.49 -34.18
CA ASP A 91 7.48 84.29 -35.20
C ASP A 91 6.92 85.59 -34.60
N ARG A 92 6.48 85.57 -33.34
CA ARG A 92 6.06 86.78 -32.62
C ARG A 92 7.21 87.77 -32.43
N VAL A 93 8.38 87.29 -32.00
CA VAL A 93 9.57 88.14 -31.81
C VAL A 93 10.05 88.74 -33.13
N GLU A 94 10.07 87.95 -34.20
CA GLU A 94 10.43 88.43 -35.55
C GLU A 94 9.43 89.49 -36.06
N SER A 95 8.14 89.33 -35.77
CA SER A 95 7.11 90.32 -36.10
C SER A 95 7.29 91.63 -35.32
N ILE A 96 7.67 91.59 -34.04
CA ILE A 96 7.94 92.80 -33.23
C ILE A 96 9.13 93.58 -33.79
N LEU A 97 10.22 92.88 -34.13
CA LEU A 97 11.40 93.51 -34.73
C LEU A 97 11.09 94.15 -36.09
N SER A 98 10.22 93.51 -36.88
CA SER A 98 9.74 94.06 -38.15
C SER A 98 8.90 95.33 -37.96
N ILE A 99 7.99 95.33 -36.98
CA ILE A 99 7.18 96.51 -36.61
C ILE A 99 8.10 97.69 -36.21
N GLN A 100 9.07 97.45 -35.32
CA GLN A 100 10.01 98.49 -34.86
C GLN A 100 10.84 99.08 -36.01
N ASN A 101 11.29 98.25 -36.96
CA ASN A 101 12.05 98.71 -38.12
C ASN A 101 11.18 99.56 -39.08
N LEU A 102 9.94 99.12 -39.35
CA LEU A 102 9.01 99.86 -40.19
C LEU A 102 8.59 101.20 -39.55
N GLU A 103 8.41 101.25 -38.23
CA GLU A 103 8.17 102.49 -37.48
C GLU A 103 9.36 103.45 -37.54
N GLY A 104 10.60 102.93 -37.42
CA GLY A 104 11.82 103.71 -37.58
C GLY A 104 11.97 104.31 -38.98
N GLN A 105 11.66 103.54 -40.03
CA GLN A 105 11.71 104.01 -41.41
C GLN A 105 10.62 105.06 -41.69
N ARG A 106 9.41 104.84 -41.18
CA ARG A 106 8.29 105.79 -41.32
C ARG A 106 8.62 107.12 -40.64
N THR A 107 9.12 107.11 -39.40
CA THR A 107 9.45 108.33 -38.65
C THR A 107 10.59 109.11 -39.32
N ALA A 108 11.61 108.44 -39.83
CA ALA A 108 12.69 109.08 -40.60
C ALA A 108 12.18 109.75 -41.90
N LEU A 109 11.28 109.07 -42.63
CA LEU A 109 10.66 109.61 -43.85
C LEU A 109 9.71 110.78 -43.54
N GLU A 110 8.91 110.70 -42.47
CA GLU A 110 8.04 111.80 -42.03
C GLU A 110 8.85 113.06 -41.68
N GLN A 111 9.98 112.92 -40.97
CA GLN A 111 10.89 114.03 -40.68
C GLN A 111 11.49 114.63 -41.97
N GLN A 112 11.84 113.80 -42.95
CA GLN A 112 12.40 114.24 -44.24
C GLN A 112 11.37 115.00 -45.09
N VAL A 113 10.12 114.53 -45.13
CA VAL A 113 9.01 115.24 -45.80
C VAL A 113 8.70 116.58 -45.11
N LEU A 114 8.74 116.64 -43.79
CA LEU A 114 8.51 117.86 -43.02
C LEU A 114 9.60 118.92 -43.30
N LEU A 115 10.86 118.50 -43.37
CA LEU A 115 11.98 119.34 -43.83
C LEU A 115 11.77 119.82 -45.27
N SER A 116 11.44 118.93 -46.22
CA SER A 116 11.20 119.31 -47.63
C SER A 116 10.00 120.23 -47.83
N ASN A 117 8.95 120.10 -47.02
CA ASN A 117 7.76 120.97 -47.07
C ASN A 117 8.05 122.37 -46.52
N MET A 118 8.93 122.51 -45.52
CA MET A 118 9.40 123.83 -45.07
C MET A 118 10.11 124.62 -46.18
N PHE A 119 10.83 123.93 -47.09
CA PHE A 119 11.49 124.57 -48.24
C PHE A 119 10.55 124.91 -49.41
N ARG A 120 9.27 124.48 -49.36
CA ARG A 120 8.25 124.72 -50.40
C ARG A 120 7.34 125.90 -50.09
N ALA A 121 7.48 126.55 -48.93
CA ALA A 121 6.64 127.68 -48.55
C ALA A 121 6.88 128.90 -49.48
N PRO A 122 5.82 129.59 -49.94
CA PRO A 122 5.96 130.80 -50.74
C PRO A 122 6.73 131.88 -49.99
N THR A 123 7.66 132.54 -50.67
CA THR A 123 8.57 133.61 -50.23
C THR A 123 7.88 134.89 -49.71
N SER A 124 6.61 134.85 -49.34
CA SER A 124 5.84 136.01 -48.84
C SER A 124 5.68 136.09 -47.32
N ARG A 125 6.32 135.22 -46.53
CA ARG A 125 6.44 135.36 -45.06
C ARG A 125 7.80 134.93 -44.49
N ILE A 126 8.90 135.22 -45.21
CA ILE A 126 10.27 135.09 -44.68
C ILE A 126 10.76 136.47 -44.22
N ASN A 127 10.06 137.07 -43.25
CA ASN A 127 10.58 138.23 -42.52
C ASN A 127 10.24 138.27 -41.03
N ASP A 128 9.37 137.39 -40.51
CA ASP A 128 9.02 137.38 -39.07
C ASP A 128 9.15 135.98 -38.44
N CYS A 129 10.30 135.33 -38.60
CA CYS A 129 10.77 134.32 -37.64
C CYS A 129 12.29 134.04 -37.81
N GLY A 130 13.06 135.09 -38.03
CA GLY A 130 14.52 135.05 -38.10
C GLY A 130 15.15 135.38 -36.76
N GLN A 131 15.01 134.51 -35.76
CA GLN A 131 15.86 134.43 -34.57
C GLN A 131 15.42 133.22 -33.72
N ASN A 132 16.30 132.22 -33.62
CA ASN A 132 16.27 130.99 -32.79
C ASN A 132 16.23 129.65 -33.55
N ILE A 133 17.03 129.49 -34.60
CA ILE A 133 17.46 128.16 -35.08
C ILE A 133 18.99 128.16 -35.20
N ILE A 134 19.67 128.03 -34.06
CA ILE A 134 21.03 127.49 -34.01
C ILE A 134 21.11 126.64 -32.74
N SER A 135 20.91 125.33 -32.89
CA SER A 135 21.65 124.28 -32.18
C SER A 135 21.10 122.89 -32.53
N GLY A 136 21.94 122.06 -33.15
CA GLY A 136 21.87 120.60 -33.02
C GLY A 136 20.99 119.84 -34.02
N ALA A 137 21.52 119.57 -35.21
CA ALA A 137 21.50 118.26 -35.87
C ALA A 137 22.14 118.40 -37.26
N GLY A 138 23.18 117.60 -37.53
CA GLY A 138 23.92 117.63 -38.78
C GLY A 138 23.03 117.30 -39.99
N VAL A 139 22.70 118.31 -40.77
CA VAL A 139 22.14 118.15 -42.11
C VAL A 139 23.31 118.25 -43.11
N PRO A 140 23.50 117.26 -44.00
CA PRO A 140 24.60 117.29 -44.95
C PRO A 140 24.45 118.46 -45.93
N MET A 141 25.46 119.34 -45.92
CA MET A 141 25.70 120.47 -46.82
C MET A 141 25.98 120.01 -48.28
N ASN A 142 25.04 119.29 -48.90
CA ASN A 142 25.13 118.92 -50.32
C ASN A 142 23.90 119.33 -51.15
N LEU A 143 22.82 119.83 -50.53
CA LEU A 143 21.62 120.28 -51.26
C LEU A 143 21.51 121.80 -51.41
N LEU A 144 22.23 122.59 -50.60
CA LEU A 144 22.23 124.06 -50.70
C LEU A 144 23.04 124.59 -51.91
N SER A 145 23.97 123.81 -52.45
CA SER A 145 24.83 124.23 -53.56
C SER A 145 24.22 123.99 -54.95
N TYR A 146 23.15 123.21 -55.08
CA TYR A 146 22.55 122.86 -56.38
C TYR A 146 21.40 123.79 -56.79
N LEU A 147 20.80 124.52 -55.84
CA LEU A 147 19.60 125.35 -56.03
C LEU A 147 19.88 126.81 -56.43
N ILE A 148 21.14 127.26 -56.42
CA ILE A 148 21.51 128.64 -56.76
C ILE A 148 21.73 128.85 -58.29
N SER A 149 21.73 127.79 -59.10
CA SER A 149 22.01 127.88 -60.56
C SER A 149 20.80 127.67 -61.49
N CYS A 150 19.59 127.43 -60.98
CA CYS A 150 18.41 127.20 -61.83
C CYS A 150 17.62 128.51 -62.03
N LYS A 151 17.79 129.15 -63.19
CA LYS A 151 17.04 130.36 -63.58
C LYS A 151 15.57 130.11 -63.96
N ASP A 152 15.08 128.88 -63.89
CA ASP A 152 13.67 128.54 -64.16
C ASP A 152 12.98 128.02 -62.88
N HIS A 153 12.17 128.88 -62.27
CA HIS A 153 11.50 128.61 -60.98
C HIS A 153 10.39 127.54 -61.08
N GLU A 154 9.82 127.34 -62.27
CA GLU A 154 8.72 126.39 -62.50
C GLU A 154 9.19 124.92 -62.56
N THR A 155 10.35 124.65 -63.16
CA THR A 155 10.89 123.29 -63.33
C THR A 155 11.41 122.71 -62.01
N CYS A 156 11.95 123.56 -61.13
CA CYS A 156 12.46 123.15 -59.82
C CYS A 156 11.33 122.81 -58.84
N CYS A 157 10.25 123.58 -58.84
CA CYS A 157 9.05 123.30 -58.04
C CYS A 157 8.32 122.02 -58.48
N PHE A 158 8.34 121.70 -59.78
CA PHE A 158 7.74 120.47 -60.31
C PHE A 158 8.50 119.21 -59.88
N LEU A 159 9.84 119.22 -59.95
CA LEU A 159 10.70 118.10 -59.54
C LEU A 159 10.62 117.83 -58.03
N VAL A 160 10.69 118.87 -57.19
CA VAL A 160 10.52 118.75 -55.73
C VAL A 160 9.10 118.28 -55.39
N GLY A 161 8.07 118.80 -56.07
CA GLY A 161 6.68 118.35 -55.88
C GLY A 161 6.45 116.89 -56.25
N HIS A 162 7.08 116.39 -57.32
CA HIS A 162 7.01 114.99 -57.70
C HIS A 162 7.75 114.09 -56.69
N GLN A 163 8.89 114.54 -56.16
CA GLN A 163 9.64 113.84 -55.13
C GLN A 163 8.86 113.77 -53.80
N VAL A 164 8.22 114.86 -53.38
CA VAL A 164 7.36 114.88 -52.18
C VAL A 164 6.17 113.94 -52.35
N LYS A 165 5.46 113.96 -53.49
CA LYS A 165 4.36 113.00 -53.76
C LYS A 165 4.83 111.55 -53.76
N ALA A 166 6.04 111.27 -54.26
CA ALA A 166 6.64 109.93 -54.21
C ALA A 166 7.00 109.52 -52.76
N MET A 167 7.45 110.45 -51.93
CA MET A 167 7.71 110.20 -50.50
C MET A 167 6.41 110.02 -49.70
N GLU A 168 5.38 110.81 -49.96
CA GLU A 168 4.04 110.66 -49.36
C GLU A 168 3.43 109.29 -49.70
N LYS A 169 3.55 108.85 -50.96
CA LYS A 169 3.13 107.51 -51.36
C LYS A 169 3.90 106.41 -50.63
N ARG A 170 5.22 106.57 -50.45
CA ARG A 170 6.03 105.64 -49.65
C ARG A 170 5.61 105.61 -48.17
N ILE A 171 5.21 106.75 -47.61
CA ILE A 171 4.68 106.81 -46.23
C ILE A 171 3.35 106.05 -46.14
N THR A 172 2.44 106.21 -47.09
CA THR A 172 1.17 105.44 -47.09
C THR A 172 1.40 103.94 -47.31
N ASP A 173 2.35 103.58 -48.17
CA ASP A 173 2.74 102.19 -48.39
C ASP A 173 3.35 101.57 -47.11
N LEU A 174 4.21 102.32 -46.39
CA LEU A 174 4.75 101.89 -45.10
C LEU A 174 3.68 101.81 -44.01
N GLN A 175 2.71 102.73 -43.97
CA GLN A 175 1.59 102.68 -43.02
C GLN A 175 0.70 101.46 -43.26
N SER A 176 0.38 101.13 -44.51
CA SER A 176 -0.39 99.92 -44.84
C SER A 176 0.39 98.64 -44.52
N SER A 177 1.71 98.63 -44.75
CA SER A 177 2.60 97.52 -44.38
C SER A 177 2.65 97.32 -42.87
N LEU A 178 2.80 98.41 -42.10
CA LEU A 178 2.79 98.40 -40.63
C LEU A 178 1.44 97.92 -40.06
N ALA A 179 0.32 98.35 -40.65
CA ALA A 179 -1.00 97.88 -40.25
C ALA A 179 -1.15 96.37 -40.47
N SER A 180 -0.66 95.85 -41.60
CA SER A 180 -0.70 94.41 -41.90
C SER A 180 0.18 93.57 -40.97
N THR A 181 1.36 94.08 -40.57
CA THR A 181 2.23 93.37 -39.62
C THR A 181 1.68 93.40 -38.20
N LEU A 182 1.07 94.51 -37.77
CA LEU A 182 0.36 94.60 -36.49
C LEU A 182 -0.83 93.63 -36.40
N GLU A 183 -1.57 93.46 -37.49
CA GLU A 183 -2.69 92.51 -37.52
C GLU A 183 -2.22 91.05 -37.45
N ARG A 184 -1.12 90.70 -38.15
CA ARG A 184 -0.46 89.40 -38.01
C ARG A 184 0.07 89.14 -36.60
N HIS A 185 0.62 90.16 -35.95
CA HIS A 185 1.08 90.03 -34.56
C HIS A 185 -0.11 89.70 -33.63
N ARG A 186 -1.24 90.40 -33.77
CA ARG A 186 -2.45 90.15 -32.97
C ARG A 186 -3.01 88.74 -33.18
N THR A 187 -2.99 88.20 -34.40
CA THR A 187 -3.46 86.83 -34.65
C THR A 187 -2.53 85.78 -34.04
N LEU A 188 -1.21 85.99 -34.08
CA LEU A 188 -0.24 85.14 -33.39
C LEU A 188 -0.41 85.18 -31.86
N GLU A 189 -0.65 86.35 -31.27
CA GLU A 189 -0.93 86.47 -29.84
C GLU A 189 -2.21 85.72 -29.42
N ASN A 190 -3.27 85.84 -30.21
CA ASN A 190 -4.51 85.09 -29.95
C ASN A 190 -4.29 83.57 -30.08
N SER A 191 -3.52 83.11 -31.08
CA SER A 191 -3.18 81.70 -31.27
C SER A 191 -2.38 81.13 -30.10
N THR A 192 -1.33 81.84 -29.66
CA THR A 192 -0.51 81.42 -28.51
C THR A 192 -1.31 81.41 -27.20
N ALA A 193 -2.24 82.35 -27.01
CA ALA A 193 -3.14 82.35 -25.85
C ALA A 193 -4.09 81.16 -25.86
N GLN A 194 -4.64 80.80 -27.03
CA GLN A 194 -5.51 79.64 -27.20
C GLN A 194 -4.78 78.32 -26.95
N GLU A 195 -3.54 78.17 -27.43
CA GLU A 195 -2.72 76.99 -27.20
C GLU A 195 -2.33 76.84 -25.71
N LYS A 196 -1.98 77.95 -25.04
CA LYS A 196 -1.75 77.97 -23.59
C LYS A 196 -3.00 77.58 -22.79
N ALA A 197 -4.21 77.97 -23.23
CA ALA A 197 -5.45 77.58 -22.57
C ALA A 197 -5.77 76.09 -22.77
N ARG A 198 -5.43 75.52 -23.93
CA ARG A 198 -5.58 74.08 -24.21
C ARG A 198 -4.66 73.24 -23.33
N LEU A 199 -3.37 73.58 -23.26
CA LEU A 199 -2.41 72.86 -22.42
C LEU A 199 -2.76 72.84 -20.94
N ARG A 200 -3.38 73.91 -20.42
CA ARG A 200 -3.86 73.94 -19.02
C ARG A 200 -5.00 72.95 -18.77
N ARG A 201 -5.90 72.77 -19.74
CA ARG A 201 -6.99 71.78 -19.65
C ARG A 201 -6.43 70.37 -19.71
N ASP A 202 -5.55 70.10 -20.67
CA ASP A 202 -4.93 68.79 -20.85
C ASP A 202 -4.11 68.39 -19.60
N LYS A 203 -3.41 69.35 -18.98
CA LYS A 203 -2.72 69.14 -17.69
C LYS A 203 -3.68 68.72 -16.56
N GLN A 204 -4.80 69.42 -16.39
CA GLN A 204 -5.78 69.10 -15.34
C GLN A 204 -6.43 67.74 -15.55
N GLU A 205 -6.64 67.35 -16.81
CA GLU A 205 -7.18 66.03 -17.17
C GLU A 205 -6.18 64.91 -16.87
N LEU A 206 -4.90 65.11 -17.22
CA LEU A 206 -3.83 64.17 -16.86
C LEU A 206 -3.69 64.00 -15.35
N GLU A 207 -3.73 65.09 -14.57
CA GLU A 207 -3.67 65.02 -13.10
C GLU A 207 -4.86 64.22 -12.52
N ARG A 208 -6.06 64.34 -13.10
CA ARG A 208 -7.22 63.52 -12.70
C ARG A 208 -7.03 62.04 -13.05
N LEU A 209 -6.52 61.74 -14.24
CA LEU A 209 -6.27 60.36 -14.68
C LEU A 209 -5.18 59.68 -13.83
N ILE A 210 -4.13 60.41 -13.44
CA ILE A 210 -3.10 59.92 -12.53
C ILE A 210 -3.71 59.53 -11.19
N ARG A 211 -4.53 60.40 -10.57
CA ARG A 211 -5.19 60.10 -9.29
C ARG A 211 -6.11 58.87 -9.38
N LEU A 212 -6.90 58.76 -10.46
CA LEU A 212 -7.73 57.58 -10.68
C LEU A 212 -6.91 56.30 -10.82
N LYS A 213 -5.75 56.36 -11.47
CA LYS A 213 -4.83 55.22 -11.59
C LYS A 213 -4.15 54.88 -10.27
N GLU A 214 -3.77 55.87 -9.47
CA GLU A 214 -3.25 55.67 -8.12
C GLU A 214 -4.30 55.00 -7.22
N ASP A 215 -5.56 55.42 -7.26
CA ASP A 215 -6.67 54.80 -6.53
C ASP A 215 -6.95 53.36 -6.99
N GLU A 216 -6.94 53.09 -8.30
CA GLU A 216 -7.08 51.74 -8.85
C GLU A 216 -5.93 50.83 -8.40
N ASN A 217 -4.69 51.33 -8.43
CA ASN A 217 -3.51 50.60 -7.98
C ASN A 217 -3.57 50.35 -6.48
N GLY A 218 -3.98 51.34 -5.68
CA GLY A 218 -4.17 51.19 -4.24
C GLY A 218 -5.22 50.12 -3.90
N LYS A 219 -6.36 50.11 -4.59
CA LYS A 219 -7.40 49.08 -4.44
C LYS A 219 -6.90 47.69 -4.84
N ARG A 220 -6.14 47.58 -5.94
CA ARG A 220 -5.53 46.30 -6.37
C ARG A 220 -4.52 45.80 -5.34
N GLN A 221 -3.66 46.67 -4.83
CA GLN A 221 -2.67 46.32 -3.82
C GLN A 221 -3.31 45.90 -2.49
N ALA A 222 -4.36 46.59 -2.04
CA ALA A 222 -5.16 46.20 -0.87
C ALA A 222 -5.83 44.82 -1.04
N LYS A 223 -6.33 44.51 -2.24
CA LYS A 223 -6.93 43.21 -2.53
C LYS A 223 -5.89 42.08 -2.58
N VAL A 224 -4.70 42.35 -3.13
CA VAL A 224 -3.60 41.37 -3.18
C VAL A 224 -3.07 41.08 -1.78
N THR A 225 -2.85 42.12 -0.97
CA THR A 225 -2.39 41.99 0.43
C THR A 225 -3.41 41.23 1.29
N ALA A 226 -4.69 41.57 1.24
CA ALA A 226 -5.74 40.84 1.95
C ALA A 226 -5.82 39.35 1.53
N LYS A 227 -5.64 39.05 0.24
CA LYS A 227 -5.60 37.66 -0.25
C LYS A 227 -4.36 36.90 0.25
N ALA A 228 -3.20 37.56 0.30
CA ALA A 228 -1.97 36.99 0.83
C ALA A 228 -2.09 36.71 2.33
N GLU A 229 -2.64 37.63 3.11
CA GLU A 229 -2.89 37.45 4.54
C GLU A 229 -3.84 36.27 4.83
N ALA A 230 -4.93 36.15 4.07
CA ALA A 230 -5.83 35.01 4.17
C ALA A 230 -5.13 33.68 3.86
N GLN A 231 -4.25 33.65 2.85
CA GLN A 231 -3.45 32.46 2.53
C GLN A 231 -2.46 32.10 3.65
N VAL A 232 -1.82 33.09 4.27
CA VAL A 232 -0.92 32.88 5.42
C VAL A 232 -1.70 32.33 6.62
N GLN A 233 -2.90 32.81 6.89
CA GLN A 233 -3.76 32.29 7.96
C GLN A 233 -4.17 30.84 7.72
N VAL A 234 -4.53 30.48 6.49
CA VAL A 234 -4.84 29.08 6.13
C VAL A 234 -3.61 28.19 6.27
N ALA A 235 -2.45 28.62 5.77
CA ALA A 235 -1.21 27.87 5.88
C ALA A 235 -0.78 27.66 7.34
N THR A 236 -0.92 28.68 8.20
CA THR A 236 -0.61 28.57 9.63
C THR A 236 -1.59 27.67 10.37
N ALA A 237 -2.88 27.67 10.01
CA ALA A 237 -3.86 26.73 10.56
C ALA A 237 -3.55 25.27 10.17
N GLN A 238 -3.20 25.03 8.90
CA GLN A 238 -2.78 23.72 8.42
C GLN A 238 -1.51 23.23 9.11
N LEU A 239 -0.52 24.11 9.29
CA LEU A 239 0.73 23.76 9.97
C LEU A 239 0.47 23.35 11.43
N ARG A 240 -0.37 24.10 12.17
CA ARG A 240 -0.77 23.73 13.55
C ARG A 240 -1.48 22.37 13.61
N LEU A 241 -2.32 22.05 12.63
CA LEU A 241 -3.00 20.75 12.58
C LEU A 241 -2.00 19.61 12.39
N VAL A 242 -1.06 19.77 11.44
CA VAL A 242 -0.01 18.77 11.19
C VAL A 242 0.89 18.60 12.41
N THR A 243 1.24 19.68 13.12
CA THR A 243 2.01 19.59 14.37
C THR A 243 1.27 18.78 15.43
N LYS A 244 -0.03 19.02 15.64
CA LYS A 244 -0.84 18.21 16.59
C LYS A 244 -0.92 16.74 16.20
N GLN A 245 -1.04 16.44 14.91
CA GLN A 245 -1.06 15.06 14.42
C GLN A 245 0.29 14.37 14.64
N LEU A 246 1.40 15.10 14.45
CA LEU A 246 2.74 14.60 14.72
C LEU A 246 2.94 14.28 16.21
N ASP A 247 2.53 15.19 17.10
CA ASP A 247 2.63 14.99 18.55
C ASP A 247 1.81 13.77 19.01
N HIS A 248 0.60 13.60 18.46
CA HIS A 248 -0.24 12.44 18.76
C HIS A 248 0.38 11.13 18.25
N ALA A 249 0.96 11.14 17.04
CA ALA A 249 1.66 9.98 16.50
C ALA A 249 2.90 9.61 17.33
N GLN A 250 3.65 10.60 17.84
CA GLN A 250 4.78 10.37 18.73
C GLN A 250 4.36 9.72 20.04
N GLN A 251 3.29 10.21 20.67
CA GLN A 251 2.73 9.60 21.90
C GLN A 251 2.26 8.16 21.67
N ALA A 252 1.61 7.88 20.53
CA ALA A 252 1.20 6.52 20.18
C ALA A 252 2.42 5.59 20.00
N LEU A 253 3.50 6.09 19.39
CA LEU A 253 4.74 5.35 19.20
C LEU A 253 5.42 5.03 20.54
N GLU A 254 5.44 5.97 21.48
CA GLU A 254 5.94 5.75 22.84
C GLU A 254 5.12 4.68 23.59
N GLY A 255 3.78 4.71 23.45
CA GLY A 255 2.89 3.68 23.98
C GLY A 255 3.19 2.29 23.44
N LEU A 256 3.31 2.15 22.12
CA LEU A 256 3.64 0.88 21.47
C LEU A 256 5.04 0.37 21.86
N GLN A 257 6.02 1.26 22.06
CA GLN A 257 7.34 0.86 22.55
C GLN A 257 7.31 0.33 23.98
N PHE A 258 6.42 0.87 24.83
CA PHE A 258 6.21 0.36 26.18
C PHE A 258 5.59 -1.04 26.16
N GLU A 259 4.50 -1.22 25.39
CA GLU A 259 3.85 -2.53 25.21
C GLU A 259 4.82 -3.58 24.65
N LEU A 260 5.69 -3.21 23.71
CA LEU A 260 6.71 -4.11 23.17
C LEU A 260 7.71 -4.56 24.25
N LYS A 261 8.12 -3.65 25.15
CA LYS A 261 9.03 -3.99 26.26
C LYS A 261 8.37 -4.92 27.27
N GLU A 262 7.09 -4.72 27.56
CA GLU A 262 6.30 -5.58 28.43
C GLU A 262 6.16 -6.98 27.83
N ALA A 263 5.77 -7.08 26.56
CA ALA A 263 5.69 -8.36 25.84
C ALA A 263 7.04 -9.09 25.76
N GLN A 264 8.15 -8.35 25.65
CA GLN A 264 9.50 -8.95 25.70
C GLN A 264 9.86 -9.48 27.10
N ALA A 265 9.42 -8.82 28.17
CA ALA A 265 9.60 -9.30 29.53
C ALA A 265 8.80 -10.59 29.77
N ASP A 266 7.53 -10.62 29.35
CA ASP A 266 6.68 -11.80 29.43
C ASP A 266 7.24 -12.98 28.64
N ASN A 267 7.77 -12.73 27.44
CA ASN A 267 8.41 -13.77 26.64
C ASN A 267 9.64 -14.35 27.35
N LYS A 268 10.47 -13.51 27.98
CA LYS A 268 11.61 -13.98 28.80
C LYS A 268 11.14 -14.83 29.99
N GLN A 269 10.03 -14.46 30.63
CA GLN A 269 9.45 -15.24 31.72
C GLN A 269 8.93 -16.60 31.22
N LEU A 270 8.20 -16.62 30.11
CA LEU A 270 7.72 -17.86 29.46
C LEU A 270 8.86 -18.77 29.02
N GLN A 271 9.96 -18.21 28.50
CA GLN A 271 11.15 -19.00 28.20
C GLN A 271 11.77 -19.60 29.47
N GLY A 272 11.74 -18.87 30.59
CA GLY A 272 12.16 -19.38 31.90
C GLY A 272 11.32 -20.56 32.36
N THR A 273 9.98 -20.44 32.29
CA THR A 273 9.06 -21.54 32.68
C THR A 273 9.19 -22.75 31.76
N MET A 274 9.34 -22.55 30.44
CA MET A 274 9.60 -23.63 29.49
C MET A 274 10.88 -24.40 29.80
N ARG A 275 11.99 -23.71 30.14
CA ARG A 275 13.24 -24.38 30.52
C ARG A 275 13.06 -25.22 31.79
N ASN A 276 12.33 -24.71 32.78
CA ASN A 276 12.04 -25.46 34.00
C ASN A 276 11.20 -26.72 33.70
N LEU A 277 10.13 -26.60 32.90
CA LEU A 277 9.31 -27.74 32.50
C LEU A 277 10.10 -28.78 31.68
N GLN A 278 11.01 -28.34 30.81
CA GLN A 278 11.89 -29.25 30.08
C GLN A 278 12.83 -30.02 31.03
N GLN A 279 13.35 -29.35 32.06
CA GLN A 279 14.16 -29.99 33.09
C GLN A 279 13.34 -31.00 33.91
N ASP A 280 12.13 -30.65 34.31
CA ASP A 280 11.23 -31.54 35.06
C ASP A 280 10.85 -32.79 34.24
N LEU A 281 10.52 -32.61 32.96
CA LEU A 281 10.25 -33.73 32.05
C LEU A 281 11.47 -34.65 31.88
N LYS A 282 12.68 -34.08 31.84
CA LYS A 282 13.91 -34.87 31.78
C LYS A 282 14.09 -35.73 33.03
N VAL A 283 13.91 -35.14 34.22
CA VAL A 283 13.99 -35.87 35.50
C VAL A 283 12.92 -36.98 35.56
N ARG A 284 11.70 -36.69 35.12
CA ARG A 284 10.62 -37.68 35.09
C ARG A 284 10.90 -38.83 34.11
N ASN A 285 11.51 -38.56 32.96
CA ASN A 285 11.94 -39.62 32.04
C ASN A 285 13.02 -40.50 32.67
N GLU A 286 14.01 -39.90 33.34
CA GLU A 286 15.05 -40.64 34.07
C GLU A 286 14.46 -41.52 35.20
N ASP A 287 13.40 -41.05 35.88
CA ASP A 287 12.65 -41.84 36.86
C ASP A 287 11.90 -43.03 36.22
N VAL A 288 11.25 -42.80 35.08
CA VAL A 288 10.55 -43.85 34.32
C VAL A 288 11.53 -44.91 33.83
N GLU A 289 12.68 -44.53 33.29
CA GLU A 289 13.74 -45.46 32.88
C GLU A 289 14.26 -46.30 34.05
N ARG A 290 14.44 -45.68 35.23
CA ARG A 290 14.81 -46.38 36.47
C ARG A 290 13.73 -47.37 36.91
N LEU A 291 12.46 -46.98 36.88
CA LEU A 291 11.35 -47.87 37.24
C LEU A 291 11.19 -49.03 36.25
N THR A 292 11.33 -48.76 34.95
CA THR A 292 11.25 -49.77 33.89
C THR A 292 12.38 -50.80 34.04
N SER A 293 13.58 -50.33 34.37
CA SER A 293 14.74 -51.20 34.67
C SER A 293 14.49 -52.08 35.90
N LYS A 294 13.89 -51.55 36.98
CA LYS A 294 13.48 -52.33 38.17
C LYS A 294 12.41 -53.37 37.83
N LEU A 295 11.43 -53.02 37.00
CA LEU A 295 10.38 -53.92 36.56
C LEU A 295 10.96 -55.08 35.73
N ALA A 296 11.90 -54.82 34.82
CA ALA A 296 12.57 -55.86 34.05
C ALA A 296 13.30 -56.87 34.94
N VAL A 297 13.98 -56.40 36.00
CA VAL A 297 14.63 -57.29 36.99
C VAL A 297 13.61 -58.09 37.78
N ALA A 298 12.48 -57.49 38.16
CA ALA A 298 11.40 -58.20 38.84
C ALA A 298 10.81 -59.31 37.94
N ASN A 299 10.58 -59.02 36.65
CA ASN A 299 10.04 -59.97 35.68
C ASN A 299 10.98 -61.16 35.44
N THR A 300 12.29 -60.92 35.29
CA THR A 300 13.24 -62.04 35.17
C THR A 300 13.27 -62.91 36.43
N THR A 301 13.06 -62.30 37.60
CA THR A 301 12.95 -63.04 38.86
C THR A 301 11.67 -63.88 38.94
N THR A 302 10.53 -63.35 38.47
CA THR A 302 9.28 -64.12 38.42
C THR A 302 9.35 -65.25 37.41
N ASP A 303 9.94 -65.03 36.23
CA ASP A 303 10.14 -66.06 35.21
C ASP A 303 11.04 -67.19 35.74
N ASN A 304 12.10 -66.85 36.47
CA ASN A 304 12.95 -67.82 37.15
C ASN A 304 12.18 -68.63 38.21
N LYS A 305 11.21 -68.03 38.93
CA LYS A 305 10.36 -68.77 39.88
C LYS A 305 9.37 -69.68 39.15
N ILE A 306 8.74 -69.21 38.07
CA ILE A 306 7.80 -70.00 37.25
C ILE A 306 8.50 -71.23 36.68
N THR A 307 9.70 -71.07 36.11
CA THR A 307 10.48 -72.20 35.58
C THR A 307 10.88 -73.20 36.67
N LEU A 308 11.14 -72.72 37.90
CA LEU A 308 11.44 -73.58 39.05
C LEU A 308 10.19 -74.35 39.53
N LEU A 309 9.02 -73.71 39.52
CA LEU A 309 7.73 -74.34 39.81
C LEU A 309 7.37 -75.40 38.76
N GLN A 310 7.53 -75.10 37.46
CA GLN A 310 7.33 -76.08 36.38
C GLN A 310 8.25 -77.30 36.55
N LYS A 311 9.51 -77.09 36.97
CA LYS A 311 10.44 -78.19 37.28
C LYS A 311 10.03 -79.01 38.51
N SER A 312 9.36 -78.41 39.50
CA SER A 312 8.80 -79.18 40.62
C SER A 312 7.54 -79.93 40.21
N GLU A 313 6.66 -79.31 39.42
CA GLU A 313 5.44 -79.93 38.91
C GLU A 313 5.75 -81.16 38.05
N ALA A 314 6.69 -81.06 37.12
CA ALA A 314 7.14 -82.19 36.32
C ALA A 314 7.73 -83.34 37.18
N ARG A 315 8.38 -83.02 38.31
CA ARG A 315 8.87 -84.04 39.27
C ARG A 315 7.73 -84.71 40.02
N ILE A 316 6.71 -83.94 40.43
CA ILE A 316 5.51 -84.48 41.08
C ILE A 316 4.76 -85.38 40.09
N GLU A 317 4.56 -84.94 38.85
CA GLU A 317 3.90 -85.73 37.81
C GLU A 317 4.66 -87.04 37.53
N ALA A 318 5.99 -87.00 37.45
CA ALA A 318 6.80 -88.21 37.32
C ALA A 318 6.64 -89.16 38.52
N SER A 319 6.59 -88.62 39.75
CA SER A 319 6.34 -89.43 40.94
C SER A 319 4.93 -90.00 41.00
N ALA A 320 3.92 -89.26 40.54
CA ALA A 320 2.53 -89.71 40.46
C ALA A 320 2.40 -90.87 39.47
N LYS A 321 3.03 -90.76 38.29
CA LYS A 321 3.09 -91.87 37.31
C LYS A 321 3.80 -93.11 37.85
N GLU A 322 4.83 -92.94 38.69
CA GLU A 322 5.50 -94.06 39.34
C GLU A 322 4.62 -94.73 40.42
N ILE A 323 3.88 -93.95 41.21
CA ILE A 323 2.89 -94.48 42.15
C ILE A 323 1.80 -95.23 41.40
N GLU A 324 1.31 -94.68 40.29
CA GLU A 324 0.32 -95.34 39.44
C GLU A 324 0.86 -96.67 38.87
N ARG A 325 2.12 -96.73 38.42
CA ARG A 325 2.77 -98.00 38.04
C ARG A 325 2.84 -98.99 39.21
N GLN A 326 3.18 -98.52 40.41
CA GLN A 326 3.24 -99.38 41.60
C GLN A 326 1.85 -99.90 41.99
N GLN A 327 0.81 -99.07 41.87
CA GLN A 327 -0.57 -99.45 42.10
C GLN A 327 -1.04 -100.50 41.09
N VAL A 328 -0.79 -100.29 39.80
CA VAL A 328 -1.10 -101.29 38.75
C VAL A 328 -0.38 -102.60 39.01
N MET A 329 0.89 -102.57 39.44
CA MET A 329 1.63 -103.80 39.77
C MET A 329 1.03 -104.54 40.99
N LEU A 330 0.55 -103.82 41.99
CA LEU A 330 -0.16 -104.42 43.12
C LEU A 330 -1.54 -104.97 42.72
N GLU A 331 -2.25 -104.27 41.84
CA GLU A 331 -3.51 -104.73 41.25
C GLU A 331 -3.30 -105.98 40.40
N GLU A 332 -2.24 -106.04 39.59
CA GLU A 332 -1.84 -107.23 38.82
C GLU A 332 -1.50 -108.40 39.75
N GLN A 333 -0.79 -108.17 40.86
CA GLN A 333 -0.52 -109.20 41.87
C GLN A 333 -1.81 -109.68 42.57
N ALA A 334 -2.73 -108.78 42.88
CA ALA A 334 -4.03 -109.10 43.46
C ALA A 334 -4.90 -109.89 42.47
N GLN A 335 -4.90 -109.50 41.20
CA GLN A 335 -5.56 -110.20 40.11
C GLN A 335 -4.92 -111.58 39.87
N GLN A 336 -3.60 -111.73 39.98
CA GLN A 336 -2.95 -113.05 39.92
C GLN A 336 -3.36 -113.94 41.08
N MET A 337 -3.49 -113.40 42.31
CA MET A 337 -4.04 -114.13 43.45
C MET A 337 -5.49 -114.56 43.19
N GLN A 338 -6.36 -113.64 42.77
CA GLN A 338 -7.74 -113.95 42.44
C GLN A 338 -7.87 -114.93 41.28
N MET A 339 -6.98 -114.86 40.28
CA MET A 339 -6.95 -115.79 39.15
C MET A 339 -6.48 -117.17 39.58
N MET A 340 -5.53 -117.28 40.51
CA MET A 340 -5.12 -118.55 41.12
C MET A 340 -6.24 -119.14 41.99
N GLU A 341 -6.95 -118.32 42.76
CA GLU A 341 -8.15 -118.69 43.52
C GLU A 341 -9.30 -119.12 42.59
N ALA A 342 -9.51 -118.41 41.49
CA ALA A 342 -10.55 -118.70 40.49
C ALA A 342 -10.21 -119.92 39.63
N LYS A 343 -8.93 -120.14 39.28
CA LYS A 343 -8.44 -121.35 38.57
C LYS A 343 -8.50 -122.60 39.45
N LEU A 344 -8.39 -122.46 40.77
CA LEU A 344 -8.71 -123.51 41.74
C LEU A 344 -10.23 -123.75 41.85
N SER A 345 -11.07 -122.76 41.56
CA SER A 345 -12.53 -122.80 41.73
C SER A 345 -13.33 -123.14 40.47
N ARG A 346 -12.72 -123.13 39.29
CA ARG A 346 -13.39 -123.34 37.99
C ARG A 346 -12.55 -124.25 37.09
N SER A 347 -12.46 -125.54 37.45
CA SER A 347 -12.18 -126.57 36.45
C SER A 347 -13.48 -126.93 35.74
N VAL A 348 -13.81 -126.22 34.65
CA VAL A 348 -14.77 -126.67 33.63
C VAL A 348 -14.20 -126.27 32.26
N PRO A 349 -14.07 -127.20 31.29
CA PRO A 349 -13.61 -126.88 29.95
C PRO A 349 -14.73 -126.22 29.16
N VAL A 350 -14.40 -125.15 28.43
CA VAL A 350 -15.29 -124.44 27.51
C VAL A 350 -14.69 -124.56 26.11
N ASP A 351 -15.52 -124.87 25.12
CA ASP A 351 -15.16 -125.10 23.72
C ASP A 351 -14.47 -123.88 23.07
N ASP A 352 -13.33 -124.14 22.42
CA ASP A 352 -12.40 -123.15 21.86
C ASP A 352 -12.87 -122.47 20.56
N GLU A 353 -13.90 -122.98 19.88
CA GLU A 353 -14.29 -122.52 18.54
C GLU A 353 -15.13 -121.23 18.54
N GLU A 354 -16.02 -121.02 19.52
CA GLU A 354 -16.80 -119.76 19.60
C GLU A 354 -15.94 -118.56 20.05
N LEU A 355 -14.96 -118.82 20.92
CA LEU A 355 -14.00 -117.80 21.40
C LEU A 355 -13.11 -117.31 20.26
N GLN A 356 -12.57 -118.21 19.43
CA GLN A 356 -11.77 -117.82 18.27
C GLN A 356 -12.58 -116.99 17.26
N SER A 357 -13.86 -117.30 17.06
CA SER A 357 -14.71 -116.54 16.12
C SER A 357 -15.07 -115.12 16.61
N ARG A 358 -15.15 -114.92 17.93
CA ARG A 358 -15.36 -113.60 18.54
C ARG A 358 -14.06 -112.80 18.54
N GLN A 359 -12.94 -113.46 18.87
CA GLN A 359 -11.62 -112.84 18.88
C GLN A 359 -11.22 -112.36 17.48
N GLN A 360 -11.46 -113.14 16.42
CA GLN A 360 -11.20 -112.69 15.03
C GLN A 360 -12.08 -111.52 14.58
N ARG A 361 -13.34 -111.46 15.04
CA ARG A 361 -14.23 -110.32 14.76
C ARG A 361 -13.78 -109.06 15.50
N GLU A 362 -13.37 -109.20 16.75
CA GLU A 362 -12.82 -108.09 17.53
C GLU A 362 -11.47 -107.62 16.95
N GLU A 363 -10.58 -108.53 16.58
CA GLU A 363 -9.29 -108.23 15.92
C GLU A 363 -9.48 -107.51 14.59
N SER A 364 -10.44 -107.93 13.75
CA SER A 364 -10.72 -107.22 12.48
C SER A 364 -11.33 -105.83 12.70
N THR A 365 -12.22 -105.66 13.68
CA THR A 365 -12.71 -104.32 14.04
C THR A 365 -11.62 -103.45 14.66
N TRP A 366 -10.69 -104.04 15.41
CA TRP A 366 -9.56 -103.35 16.00
C TRP A 366 -8.57 -102.91 14.91
N HIS A 367 -8.23 -103.79 13.96
CA HIS A 367 -7.41 -103.44 12.81
C HIS A 367 -8.04 -102.33 11.95
N GLN A 368 -9.35 -102.37 11.72
CA GLN A 368 -10.04 -101.25 11.02
C GLN A 368 -9.95 -99.93 11.79
N ARG A 369 -10.13 -99.95 13.12
CA ARG A 369 -10.00 -98.75 13.95
C ARG A 369 -8.56 -98.22 13.95
N VAL A 370 -7.57 -99.11 14.04
CA VAL A 370 -6.15 -98.74 13.99
C VAL A 370 -5.81 -98.13 12.64
N SER A 371 -6.20 -98.75 11.52
CA SER A 371 -5.99 -98.18 10.19
C SER A 371 -6.71 -96.85 9.99
N ALA A 372 -7.92 -96.69 10.53
CA ALA A 372 -8.62 -95.40 10.49
C ALA A 372 -7.88 -94.31 11.30
N LEU A 373 -7.34 -94.64 12.47
CA LEU A 373 -6.52 -93.74 13.27
C LEU A 373 -5.18 -93.43 12.61
N GLU A 374 -4.55 -94.39 11.92
CA GLU A 374 -3.33 -94.15 11.14
C GLU A 374 -3.59 -93.21 9.97
N HIS A 375 -4.69 -93.39 9.24
CA HIS A 375 -5.09 -92.46 8.17
C HIS A 375 -5.42 -91.06 8.71
N ALA A 376 -6.11 -90.96 9.85
CA ALA A 376 -6.38 -89.68 10.51
C ALA A 376 -5.09 -88.99 10.98
N LEU A 377 -4.14 -89.75 11.55
CA LEU A 377 -2.83 -89.23 11.98
C LEU A 377 -2.01 -88.74 10.77
N VAL A 378 -2.04 -89.45 9.65
CA VAL A 378 -1.36 -89.02 8.41
C VAL A 378 -2.01 -87.76 7.87
N ALA A 379 -3.34 -87.65 7.88
CA ALA A 379 -4.06 -86.45 7.47
C ALA A 379 -3.72 -85.24 8.38
N GLU A 380 -3.68 -85.42 9.70
CA GLU A 380 -3.27 -84.37 10.64
C GLU A 380 -1.81 -83.94 10.45
N ARG A 381 -0.89 -84.89 10.17
CA ARG A 381 0.50 -84.57 9.83
C ARG A 381 0.62 -83.76 8.53
N GLN A 382 -0.23 -84.04 7.54
CA GLN A 382 -0.27 -83.25 6.30
C GLN A 382 -0.87 -81.86 6.54
N ASN A 383 -1.95 -81.75 7.33
CA ASN A 383 -2.57 -80.47 7.68
C ASN A 383 -1.62 -79.57 8.47
N THR A 384 -0.92 -80.12 9.45
CA THR A 384 0.09 -79.38 10.23
C THR A 384 1.27 -78.93 9.36
N ALA A 385 1.73 -79.76 8.41
CA ALA A 385 2.76 -79.37 7.45
C ALA A 385 2.31 -78.19 6.55
N LEU A 386 1.08 -78.25 6.02
CA LEU A 386 0.51 -77.16 5.21
C LEU A 386 0.34 -75.88 6.02
N PHE A 387 -0.12 -75.97 7.28
CA PHE A 387 -0.25 -74.83 8.17
C PHE A 387 1.10 -74.16 8.46
N LEU A 388 2.15 -74.94 8.74
CA LEU A 388 3.51 -74.42 8.95
C LEU A 388 4.06 -73.76 7.68
N GLU A 389 3.77 -74.32 6.50
CA GLU A 389 4.17 -73.71 5.22
C GLU A 389 3.44 -72.37 4.98
N GLN A 390 2.15 -72.29 5.29
CA GLN A 390 1.38 -71.04 5.23
C GLN A 390 1.90 -69.99 6.22
N GLN A 391 2.24 -70.38 7.45
CA GLN A 391 2.87 -69.48 8.44
C GLN A 391 4.22 -68.95 7.94
N ARG A 392 5.08 -69.82 7.38
CA ARG A 392 6.38 -69.40 6.82
C ARG A 392 6.21 -68.42 5.65
N LYS A 393 5.25 -68.66 4.76
CA LYS A 393 4.92 -67.73 3.65
C LYS A 393 4.39 -66.40 4.17
N ALA A 394 3.52 -66.40 5.18
CA ALA A 394 3.02 -65.18 5.82
C ALA A 394 4.15 -64.37 6.47
N LEU A 395 5.05 -65.03 7.20
CA LEU A 395 6.23 -64.39 7.80
C LEU A 395 7.18 -63.81 6.76
N ALA A 396 7.45 -64.53 5.66
CA ALA A 396 8.28 -64.03 4.56
C ALA A 396 7.67 -62.78 3.91
N MET A 397 6.36 -62.79 3.64
CA MET A 397 5.65 -61.63 3.09
C MET A 397 5.70 -60.42 4.04
N GLU A 398 5.56 -60.61 5.35
CA GLU A 398 5.68 -59.51 6.33
C GLU A 398 7.12 -58.99 6.43
N GLN A 399 8.13 -59.87 6.33
CA GLN A 399 9.53 -59.46 6.28
C GLN A 399 9.85 -58.63 5.02
N GLU A 400 9.33 -59.02 3.85
CA GLU A 400 9.48 -58.25 2.61
C GLU A 400 8.78 -56.89 2.68
N LYS A 401 7.57 -56.83 3.27
CA LYS A 401 6.88 -55.54 3.52
C LYS A 401 7.68 -54.65 4.46
N ALA A 402 8.27 -55.20 5.52
CA ALA A 402 9.11 -54.46 6.44
C ALA A 402 10.40 -53.97 5.76
N ALA A 403 11.04 -54.79 4.92
CA ALA A 403 12.21 -54.40 4.14
C ALA A 403 11.89 -53.25 3.18
N HIS A 404 10.78 -53.36 2.43
CA HIS A 404 10.33 -52.30 1.53
C HIS A 404 9.97 -51.01 2.27
N ALA A 405 9.37 -51.09 3.46
CA ALA A 405 9.09 -49.92 4.29
C ALA A 405 10.39 -49.24 4.77
N VAL A 406 11.43 -50.03 5.10
CA VAL A 406 12.76 -49.51 5.46
C VAL A 406 13.44 -48.86 4.26
N GLU A 407 13.39 -49.45 3.07
CA GLU A 407 13.94 -48.86 1.84
C GLU A 407 13.24 -47.54 1.49
N GLN A 408 11.91 -47.47 1.61
CA GLN A 408 11.17 -46.23 1.43
C GLN A 408 11.56 -45.17 2.46
N ALA A 409 11.72 -45.54 3.73
CA ALA A 409 12.19 -44.62 4.77
C ALA A 409 13.61 -44.11 4.49
N GLN A 410 14.51 -44.96 3.98
CA GLN A 410 15.86 -44.57 3.59
C GLN A 410 15.87 -43.65 2.36
N ALA A 411 15.01 -43.89 1.37
CA ALA A 411 14.86 -43.01 0.21
C ALA A 411 14.37 -41.61 0.62
N VAL A 412 13.34 -41.54 1.47
CA VAL A 412 12.85 -40.26 2.03
C VAL A 412 13.94 -39.58 2.88
N ALA A 413 14.72 -40.33 3.66
CA ALA A 413 15.83 -39.77 4.43
C ALA A 413 16.93 -39.19 3.51
N ALA A 414 17.25 -39.85 2.40
CA ALA A 414 18.20 -39.36 1.41
C ALA A 414 17.70 -38.08 0.71
N GLU A 415 16.41 -38.02 0.34
CA GLU A 415 15.77 -36.81 -0.22
C GLU A 415 15.76 -35.65 0.78
N LEU A 416 15.52 -35.92 2.07
CA LEU A 416 15.61 -34.90 3.11
C LEU A 416 17.05 -34.42 3.31
N ALA A 417 18.04 -35.30 3.20
CA ALA A 417 19.45 -34.92 3.28
C ALA A 417 19.87 -34.02 2.10
N THR A 418 19.45 -34.34 0.87
CA THR A 418 19.69 -33.47 -0.29
C THR A 418 18.92 -32.15 -0.20
N ALA A 419 17.67 -32.15 0.26
CA ALA A 419 16.93 -30.92 0.53
C ALA A 419 17.65 -30.03 1.57
N ASN A 420 18.18 -30.62 2.64
CA ASN A 420 18.95 -29.88 3.64
C ASN A 420 20.25 -29.28 3.05
N LEU A 421 20.96 -30.00 2.19
CA LEU A 421 22.13 -29.47 1.47
C LEU A 421 21.74 -28.29 0.56
N CYS A 422 20.64 -28.40 -0.18
CA CYS A 422 20.13 -27.30 -1.02
C CYS A 422 19.72 -26.07 -0.20
N LEU A 423 19.10 -26.27 0.97
CA LEU A 423 18.75 -25.18 1.88
C LEU A 423 19.99 -24.51 2.48
N LEU A 424 21.03 -25.29 2.83
CA LEU A 424 22.31 -24.76 3.29
C LEU A 424 23.00 -23.94 2.20
N GLU A 425 23.03 -24.43 0.96
CA GLU A 425 23.61 -23.70 -0.17
C GLU A 425 22.84 -22.41 -0.46
N ARG A 426 21.50 -22.45 -0.41
CA ARG A 426 20.67 -21.25 -0.57
C ARG A 426 20.82 -20.27 0.60
N LYS A 427 21.15 -20.75 1.80
CA LYS A 427 21.51 -19.90 2.94
C LYS A 427 22.87 -19.23 2.69
N ARG A 428 23.87 -19.99 2.24
CA ARG A 428 25.19 -19.48 1.86
C ARG A 428 25.10 -18.43 0.75
N GLN A 429 24.29 -18.66 -0.27
CA GLN A 429 24.05 -17.68 -1.36
C GLN A 429 23.47 -16.38 -0.82
N ARG A 430 22.45 -16.45 0.04
CA ARG A 430 21.88 -15.26 0.69
C ARG A 430 22.90 -14.51 1.55
N GLU A 431 23.74 -15.21 2.30
CA GLU A 431 24.82 -14.58 3.08
C GLU A 431 25.84 -13.89 2.17
N GLN A 432 26.17 -14.49 1.02
CA GLN A 432 27.09 -13.90 0.05
C GLN A 432 26.47 -12.69 -0.67
N GLU A 433 25.19 -12.76 -1.06
CA GLU A 433 24.43 -11.63 -1.59
C GLU A 433 24.34 -10.49 -0.59
N GLN A 434 24.03 -10.80 0.67
CA GLN A 434 23.99 -9.82 1.75
C GLN A 434 25.35 -9.14 1.93
N LYS A 435 26.45 -9.91 1.96
CA LYS A 435 27.80 -9.35 2.02
C LYS A 435 28.10 -8.44 0.82
N THR A 436 27.75 -8.85 -0.39
CA THR A 436 27.95 -8.00 -1.58
C THR A 436 27.11 -6.71 -1.54
N PHE A 437 25.96 -6.76 -0.89
CA PHE A 437 25.11 -5.58 -0.67
C PHE A 437 25.70 -4.65 0.40
N GLU A 438 26.22 -5.21 1.49
CA GLU A 438 26.94 -4.47 2.54
C GLU A 438 28.20 -3.79 1.98
N ASP A 439 28.98 -4.49 1.16
CA ASP A 439 30.17 -3.94 0.47
C ASP A 439 29.77 -2.76 -0.45
N ARG A 440 28.68 -2.90 -1.23
CA ARG A 440 28.16 -1.80 -2.07
C ARG A 440 27.70 -0.61 -1.26
N ILE A 441 27.09 -0.83 -0.09
CA ILE A 441 26.70 0.26 0.81
C ILE A 441 27.96 0.96 1.33
N ALA A 442 29.00 0.22 1.72
CA ALA A 442 30.26 0.79 2.17
C ALA A 442 30.91 1.66 1.09
N ASP A 443 30.95 1.18 -0.16
CA ASP A 443 31.44 1.94 -1.31
C ASP A 443 30.62 3.23 -1.53
N LEU A 444 29.29 3.14 -1.51
CA LEU A 444 28.42 4.31 -1.66
C LEU A 444 28.56 5.32 -0.51
N VAL A 445 28.81 4.86 0.72
CA VAL A 445 29.09 5.73 1.88
C VAL A 445 30.44 6.42 1.71
N SER A 446 31.46 5.72 1.21
CA SER A 446 32.75 6.31 0.86
C SER A 446 32.60 7.38 -0.23
N ASP A 447 31.86 7.08 -1.30
CA ASP A 447 31.58 8.03 -2.39
C ASP A 447 30.76 9.23 -1.90
N LYS A 448 29.82 9.03 -0.98
CA LYS A 448 29.09 10.13 -0.36
C LYS A 448 30.05 11.02 0.45
N ALA A 449 30.96 10.43 1.23
CA ALA A 449 31.93 11.19 2.01
C ALA A 449 32.89 11.99 1.13
N THR A 450 33.34 11.44 0.00
CA THR A 450 34.17 12.18 -0.97
C THR A 450 33.41 13.33 -1.60
N LEU A 451 32.15 13.12 -2.02
CA LEU A 451 31.28 14.17 -2.55
C LEU A 451 30.96 15.27 -1.51
N GLU A 452 30.77 14.90 -0.24
CA GLU A 452 30.57 15.88 0.84
C GLU A 452 31.82 16.74 1.05
N CYS A 453 33.02 16.14 0.99
CA CYS A 453 34.29 16.88 1.01
C CYS A 453 34.41 17.82 -0.20
N GLU A 454 34.09 17.36 -1.41
CA GLU A 454 34.10 18.19 -2.63
C GLU A 454 33.12 19.37 -2.53
N LEU A 455 31.90 19.11 -2.02
CA LEU A 455 30.92 20.17 -1.76
C LEU A 455 31.41 21.18 -0.73
N ALA A 456 32.09 20.75 0.33
CA ALA A 456 32.68 21.64 1.32
C ALA A 456 33.77 22.54 0.70
N VAL A 457 34.62 21.98 -0.16
CA VAL A 457 35.64 22.74 -0.92
C VAL A 457 34.99 23.73 -1.88
N LEU A 458 33.96 23.33 -2.62
CA LEU A 458 33.25 24.24 -3.53
C LEU A 458 32.54 25.37 -2.79
N ARG A 459 31.99 25.10 -1.61
CA ARG A 459 31.39 26.14 -0.75
C ARG A 459 32.43 27.13 -0.26
N SER A 460 33.61 26.68 0.19
CA SER A 460 34.67 27.58 0.64
C SER A 460 35.22 28.42 -0.51
N GLN A 461 35.36 27.84 -1.71
CA GLN A 461 35.73 28.58 -2.93
C GLN A 461 34.67 29.62 -3.31
N HIS A 462 33.39 29.29 -3.19
CA HIS A 462 32.30 30.24 -3.45
C HIS A 462 32.30 31.41 -2.44
N GLU A 463 32.50 31.13 -1.15
CA GLU A 463 32.65 32.17 -0.13
C GLU A 463 33.84 33.09 -0.39
N GLN A 464 34.99 32.54 -0.81
CA GLN A 464 36.15 33.32 -1.20
C GLN A 464 35.88 34.22 -2.41
N LEU A 465 35.23 33.69 -3.45
CA LEU A 465 34.83 34.48 -4.61
C LEU A 465 33.83 35.58 -4.25
N GLN A 466 32.91 35.31 -3.33
CA GLN A 466 31.94 36.30 -2.86
C GLN A 466 32.57 37.40 -2.01
N GLN A 467 33.65 37.10 -1.29
CA GLN A 467 34.47 38.10 -0.59
C GLN A 467 35.28 38.95 -1.57
N MET A 468 35.90 38.32 -2.58
CA MET A 468 36.63 39.00 -3.65
C MET A 468 35.71 39.97 -4.42
N THR A 469 34.51 39.54 -4.83
CA THR A 469 33.57 40.43 -5.54
C THR A 469 33.06 41.58 -4.69
N LYS A 470 32.92 41.39 -3.36
CA LYS A 470 32.63 42.50 -2.43
C LYS A 470 33.79 43.48 -2.36
N GLN A 471 35.03 43.01 -2.30
CA GLN A 471 36.21 43.87 -2.34
C GLN A 471 36.30 44.64 -3.67
N ASP A 472 36.10 43.96 -4.80
CA ASP A 472 36.10 44.60 -6.13
C ASP A 472 34.99 45.67 -6.24
N ALA A 473 33.79 45.42 -5.67
CA ALA A 473 32.70 46.39 -5.65
C ALA A 473 33.00 47.59 -4.75
N GLU A 474 33.65 47.38 -3.60
CA GLU A 474 34.11 48.45 -2.72
C GLU A 474 35.20 49.29 -3.40
N GLU A 475 36.17 48.65 -4.07
CA GLU A 475 37.19 49.32 -4.87
C GLU A 475 36.57 50.13 -6.03
N ALA A 476 35.61 49.56 -6.76
CA ALA A 476 34.85 50.26 -7.80
C ALA A 476 34.12 51.49 -7.25
N ALA A 477 33.47 51.38 -6.09
CA ALA A 477 32.82 52.52 -5.44
C ALA A 477 33.82 53.62 -5.01
N THR A 478 35.04 53.25 -4.58
CA THR A 478 36.08 54.24 -4.27
C THR A 478 36.64 54.93 -5.50
N THR A 479 36.81 54.21 -6.61
CA THR A 479 37.26 54.79 -7.88
C THR A 479 36.20 55.68 -8.50
N GLU A 480 34.92 55.30 -8.41
CA GLU A 480 33.80 56.12 -8.84
C GLU A 480 33.71 57.44 -8.05
N LYS A 481 33.93 57.41 -6.73
CA LYS A 481 34.04 58.63 -5.91
C LYS A 481 35.20 59.53 -6.35
N LYS A 482 36.39 58.98 -6.58
CA LYS A 482 37.54 59.74 -7.08
C LYS A 482 37.24 60.39 -8.44
N LEU A 483 36.62 59.66 -9.36
CA LEU A 483 36.20 60.21 -10.65
C LEU A 483 35.15 61.31 -10.50
N HIS A 484 34.21 61.19 -9.56
CA HIS A 484 33.25 62.27 -9.27
C HIS A 484 33.93 63.52 -8.71
N GLU A 485 34.92 63.37 -7.83
CA GLU A 485 35.74 64.47 -7.31
C GLU A 485 36.57 65.13 -8.43
N GLU A 486 37.18 64.35 -9.32
CA GLU A 486 37.90 64.85 -10.50
C GLU A 486 36.98 65.58 -11.48
N ILE A 487 35.78 65.05 -11.74
CA ILE A 487 34.77 65.72 -12.58
C ILE A 487 34.31 67.03 -11.93
N ALA A 488 34.15 67.07 -10.62
CA ALA A 488 33.82 68.31 -9.90
C ALA A 488 34.95 69.34 -10.00
N SER A 489 36.21 68.91 -9.86
CA SER A 489 37.39 69.75 -10.07
C SER A 489 37.45 70.30 -11.50
N MET A 490 37.27 69.44 -12.51
CA MET A 490 37.25 69.85 -13.91
C MET A 490 36.11 70.81 -14.23
N LYS A 491 34.94 70.66 -13.58
CA LYS A 491 33.82 71.62 -13.72
C LYS A 491 34.18 72.99 -13.13
N GLU A 492 34.86 73.04 -11.99
CA GLU A 492 35.32 74.29 -11.40
C GLU A 492 36.42 74.95 -12.26
N GLU A 493 37.35 74.17 -12.80
CA GLU A 493 38.35 74.65 -13.76
C GLU A 493 37.70 75.18 -15.04
N LEU A 494 36.69 74.50 -15.59
CA LEU A 494 35.92 74.97 -16.74
C LEU A 494 35.23 76.30 -16.46
N LYS A 495 34.65 76.44 -15.26
CA LYS A 495 34.00 77.68 -14.80
C LYS A 495 35.00 78.83 -14.74
N ASN A 496 36.18 78.58 -14.16
CA ASN A 496 37.27 79.56 -14.11
C ASN A 496 37.76 79.95 -15.52
N LEU A 497 37.88 78.99 -16.45
CA LEU A 497 38.25 79.25 -17.84
C LEU A 497 37.17 80.03 -18.61
N THR A 498 35.89 79.79 -18.36
CA THR A 498 34.80 80.62 -18.92
C THR A 498 34.84 82.05 -18.39
N GLU A 499 35.14 82.24 -17.11
CA GLU A 499 35.28 83.57 -16.52
C GLU A 499 36.48 84.33 -17.13
N ILE A 500 37.60 83.65 -17.36
CA ILE A 500 38.77 84.20 -18.06
C ILE A 500 38.40 84.58 -19.50
N ARG A 501 37.66 83.72 -20.22
CA ARG A 501 37.20 83.99 -21.58
C ARG A 501 36.28 85.22 -21.63
N GLU A 502 35.32 85.35 -20.71
CA GLU A 502 34.44 86.52 -20.63
C GLU A 502 35.20 87.81 -20.30
N ASN A 503 36.25 87.73 -19.48
CA ASN A 503 37.15 88.85 -19.20
C ASN A 503 37.96 89.25 -20.45
N LEU A 504 38.44 88.27 -21.24
CA LEU A 504 39.13 88.50 -22.51
C LEU A 504 38.20 89.05 -23.60
N ASP A 505 36.97 88.56 -23.68
CA ASP A 505 35.95 89.07 -24.61
C ASP A 505 35.57 90.52 -24.26
N ARG A 506 35.51 90.87 -22.96
CA ARG A 506 35.38 92.27 -22.50
C ARG A 506 36.60 93.13 -22.86
N ALA A 507 37.82 92.60 -22.76
CA ALA A 507 39.04 93.30 -23.15
C ALA A 507 39.14 93.51 -24.67
N LEU A 508 38.71 92.52 -25.47
CA LEU A 508 38.61 92.61 -26.93
C LEU A 508 37.55 93.62 -27.37
N ALA A 509 36.40 93.67 -26.70
CA ALA A 509 35.39 94.70 -26.94
C ALA A 509 35.92 96.12 -26.64
N HIS A 510 36.75 96.28 -25.59
CA HIS A 510 37.44 97.55 -25.31
C HIS A 510 38.52 97.89 -26.34
N ALA A 511 39.27 96.92 -26.86
CA ALA A 511 40.30 97.14 -27.88
C ALA A 511 39.73 97.53 -29.25
N LEU A 512 38.54 97.02 -29.60
CA LEU A 512 37.84 97.33 -30.86
C LEU A 512 37.16 98.72 -30.84
N ALA A 513 37.04 99.38 -29.69
CA ALA A 513 36.41 100.69 -29.53
C ALA A 513 37.39 101.90 -29.66
N THR A 514 38.67 101.68 -29.99
CA THR A 514 39.69 102.75 -30.05
C THR A 514 40.11 103.02 -31.51
N PRO A 515 40.13 104.28 -32.01
CA PRO A 515 40.27 104.53 -33.44
C PRO A 515 41.73 104.53 -33.94
N ARG A 516 41.97 103.65 -34.92
CA ARG A 516 42.90 103.67 -36.07
C ARG A 516 44.32 104.22 -35.91
N GLY A 517 45.30 103.34 -36.18
CA GLY A 517 46.63 103.71 -36.67
C GLY A 517 47.45 102.55 -37.24
N LYS A 518 47.62 102.56 -38.57
CA LYS A 518 48.68 101.91 -39.39
C LYS A 518 48.49 100.46 -39.85
N SER A 519 48.14 100.42 -41.15
CA SER A 519 48.37 99.40 -42.18
C SER A 519 49.69 98.63 -42.03
N VAL A 520 49.68 97.37 -42.52
CA VAL A 520 50.76 96.35 -42.66
C VAL A 520 50.62 95.09 -41.78
N ARG A 521 50.00 95.13 -40.59
CA ARG A 521 49.72 93.89 -39.80
C ARG A 521 48.55 93.04 -40.34
N HIS A 522 47.64 93.60 -41.12
CA HIS A 522 46.45 92.88 -41.58
C HIS A 522 46.71 91.82 -42.66
N GLN A 523 47.88 91.83 -43.32
CA GLN A 523 48.18 90.89 -44.39
C GLN A 523 48.78 89.58 -43.88
N THR A 524 49.56 89.61 -42.78
CA THR A 524 50.08 88.43 -42.07
C THR A 524 49.00 87.74 -41.23
N SER A 525 48.11 88.50 -40.58
CA SER A 525 46.97 87.92 -39.85
C SER A 525 45.95 87.23 -40.78
N LEU A 526 45.81 87.69 -42.03
CA LEU A 526 44.96 87.01 -43.03
C LEU A 526 45.60 85.73 -43.57
N SER A 527 46.94 85.63 -43.64
CA SER A 527 47.63 84.38 -44.01
C SER A 527 47.62 83.36 -42.87
N GLU A 528 47.77 83.79 -41.61
CA GLU A 528 47.61 82.91 -40.44
C GLU A 528 46.18 82.39 -40.32
N ALA A 529 45.17 83.25 -40.47
CA ALA A 529 43.77 82.82 -40.47
C ALA A 529 43.44 81.84 -41.62
N ARG A 530 44.09 81.97 -42.79
CA ARG A 530 43.92 81.02 -43.91
C ARG A 530 44.62 79.68 -43.65
N ALA A 531 45.76 79.68 -42.97
CA ALA A 531 46.46 78.45 -42.57
C ALA A 531 45.68 77.70 -41.47
N GLU A 532 45.13 78.40 -40.49
CA GLU A 532 44.26 77.82 -39.47
C GLU A 532 42.95 77.29 -40.05
N LEU A 533 42.36 77.98 -41.04
CA LEU A 533 41.20 77.50 -41.77
C LEU A 533 41.48 76.19 -42.54
N GLN A 534 42.66 76.06 -43.16
CA GLN A 534 43.07 74.81 -43.83
C GLN A 534 43.32 73.67 -42.84
N LYS A 535 43.85 73.98 -41.65
CA LYS A 535 44.05 73.01 -40.57
C LYS A 535 42.71 72.54 -39.98
N ALA A 536 41.75 73.45 -39.83
CA ALA A 536 40.38 73.14 -39.41
C ALA A 536 39.65 72.28 -40.45
N LYS A 537 39.80 72.56 -41.75
CA LYS A 537 39.24 71.74 -42.83
C LYS A 537 39.79 70.31 -42.85
N HIS A 538 41.10 70.13 -42.67
CA HIS A 538 41.69 68.78 -42.55
C HIS A 538 41.20 68.04 -41.29
N LYS A 539 40.98 68.76 -40.18
CA LYS A 539 40.47 68.16 -38.93
C LYS A 539 39.00 67.76 -39.04
N ILE A 540 38.19 68.53 -39.77
CA ILE A 540 36.79 68.18 -40.08
C ILE A 540 36.74 66.92 -40.97
N ALA A 541 37.55 66.86 -42.04
CA ALA A 541 37.61 65.69 -42.90
C ALA A 541 38.05 64.42 -42.13
N GLY A 542 39.01 64.52 -41.20
CA GLY A 542 39.41 63.41 -40.34
C GLY A 542 38.33 62.97 -39.34
N LEU A 543 37.52 63.89 -38.82
CA LEU A 543 36.39 63.57 -37.94
C LEU A 543 35.20 62.97 -38.70
N GLU A 544 34.95 63.40 -39.93
CA GLU A 544 33.93 62.80 -40.82
C GLU A 544 34.31 61.36 -41.20
N GLU A 545 35.59 61.08 -41.45
CA GLU A 545 36.06 59.72 -41.73
C GLU A 545 35.98 58.82 -40.48
N GLN A 546 36.23 59.35 -39.28
CA GLN A 546 36.04 58.62 -38.02
C GLN A 546 34.55 58.37 -37.70
N LEU A 547 33.66 59.32 -37.99
CA LEU A 547 32.21 59.13 -37.82
C LEU A 547 31.65 58.10 -38.82
N SER A 548 32.16 58.08 -40.05
CA SER A 548 31.82 57.07 -41.06
C SER A 548 32.22 55.66 -40.62
N ARG A 549 33.45 55.48 -40.10
CA ARG A 549 33.92 54.19 -39.58
C ARG A 549 33.16 53.74 -38.32
N ASN A 550 32.84 54.65 -37.41
CA ASN A 550 32.05 54.34 -36.20
C ASN A 550 30.57 54.08 -36.49
N GLY A 551 30.01 54.69 -37.55
CA GLY A 551 28.65 54.41 -38.01
C GLY A 551 28.50 52.97 -38.53
N SER A 552 29.48 52.47 -39.27
CA SER A 552 29.48 51.12 -39.83
C SER A 552 29.57 50.01 -38.77
N ILE A 553 30.29 50.23 -37.67
CA ILE A 553 30.41 49.28 -36.56
C ILE A 553 29.12 49.22 -35.73
N ARG A 554 28.45 50.36 -35.52
CA ARG A 554 27.18 50.38 -34.79
C ARG A 554 26.04 49.70 -35.55
N THR A 555 26.00 49.83 -36.88
CA THR A 555 24.96 49.19 -37.68
C THR A 555 25.09 47.65 -37.67
N SER A 556 26.31 47.11 -37.73
CA SER A 556 26.51 45.65 -37.67
C SER A 556 26.25 45.07 -36.27
N GLU A 557 26.52 45.82 -35.20
CA GLU A 557 26.14 45.43 -33.83
C GLU A 557 24.62 45.45 -33.61
N ILE A 558 23.92 46.42 -34.19
CA ILE A 558 22.45 46.51 -34.11
C ILE A 558 21.81 45.35 -34.86
N ASP A 559 22.28 45.03 -36.07
CA ASP A 559 21.80 43.89 -36.85
C ASP A 559 22.11 42.55 -36.15
N GLY A 560 23.28 42.43 -35.51
CA GLY A 560 23.64 41.27 -34.68
C GLY A 560 22.73 41.09 -33.46
N LYS A 561 22.35 42.18 -32.79
CA LYS A 561 21.43 42.17 -31.64
C LYS A 561 19.99 41.83 -32.08
N LEU A 562 19.54 42.34 -33.22
CA LEU A 562 18.22 42.01 -33.80
C LEU A 562 18.11 40.52 -34.17
N ALA A 563 19.16 39.93 -34.74
CA ALA A 563 19.21 38.50 -35.03
C ALA A 563 19.17 37.64 -33.74
N GLN A 564 19.84 38.07 -32.67
CA GLN A 564 19.81 37.40 -31.37
C GLN A 564 18.43 37.48 -30.69
N LEU A 565 17.74 38.62 -30.79
CA LEU A 565 16.38 38.78 -30.26
C LEU A 565 15.39 37.86 -31.00
N SER A 566 15.46 37.80 -32.34
CA SER A 566 14.63 36.87 -33.13
C SER A 566 14.91 35.39 -32.77
N ALA A 567 16.16 35.02 -32.49
CA ALA A 567 16.51 33.67 -32.06
C ALA A 567 16.07 33.35 -30.62
N ARG A 568 15.97 34.36 -29.75
CA ARG A 568 15.47 34.22 -28.38
C ARG A 568 13.94 34.07 -28.37
N GLU A 569 13.25 34.82 -29.22
CA GLU A 569 11.78 34.81 -29.33
C GLU A 569 11.25 33.47 -29.89
N ARG A 570 11.97 32.85 -30.84
CA ARG A 570 11.65 31.50 -31.31
C ARG A 570 11.81 30.45 -30.22
N ARG A 571 12.86 30.55 -29.40
CA ARG A 571 13.09 29.65 -28.26
C ARG A 571 12.02 29.79 -27.18
N SER A 572 11.61 31.02 -26.85
CA SER A 572 10.51 31.23 -25.89
C SER A 572 9.16 30.71 -26.42
N ALA A 573 8.90 30.82 -27.74
CA ALA A 573 7.68 30.27 -28.34
C ALA A 573 7.65 28.73 -28.33
N GLU A 574 8.80 28.08 -28.50
CA GLU A 574 8.93 26.62 -28.40
C GLU A 574 8.79 26.13 -26.96
N GLU A 575 9.39 26.84 -25.99
CA GLU A 575 9.25 26.57 -24.55
C GLU A 575 7.79 26.71 -24.09
N GLN A 576 7.06 27.73 -24.55
CA GLN A 576 5.63 27.87 -24.25
C GLN A 576 4.78 26.73 -24.83
N ARG A 577 5.11 26.23 -26.04
CA ARG A 577 4.42 25.06 -26.60
C ARG A 577 4.72 23.78 -25.83
N ALA A 578 5.96 23.60 -25.35
CA ALA A 578 6.35 22.47 -24.51
C ALA A 578 5.64 22.50 -23.14
N LEU A 579 5.59 23.67 -22.50
CA LEU A 579 4.88 23.88 -21.23
C LEU A 579 3.37 23.66 -21.38
N LYS A 580 2.77 24.06 -22.50
CA LYS A 580 1.34 23.81 -22.77
C LYS A 580 1.04 22.32 -22.92
N LYS A 581 1.94 21.55 -23.55
CA LYS A 581 1.84 20.08 -23.63
C LYS A 581 2.00 19.43 -22.25
N GLN A 582 2.98 19.87 -21.45
CA GLN A 582 3.17 19.38 -20.07
C GLN A 582 1.97 19.68 -19.16
N ARG A 583 1.34 20.85 -19.31
CA ARG A 583 0.12 21.18 -18.55
C ARG A 583 -1.04 20.27 -18.94
N ALA A 584 -1.20 19.97 -20.24
CA ALA A 584 -2.23 19.05 -20.71
C ALA A 584 -2.04 17.62 -20.16
N THR A 585 -0.80 17.11 -20.16
CA THR A 585 -0.49 15.78 -19.61
C THR A 585 -0.65 15.75 -18.09
N ALA A 586 -0.24 16.81 -17.38
CA ALA A 586 -0.44 16.91 -15.93
C ALA A 586 -1.94 16.99 -15.55
N THR A 587 -2.78 17.62 -16.39
CA THR A 587 -4.23 17.63 -16.15
C THR A 587 -4.88 16.26 -16.37
N THR A 588 -4.44 15.49 -17.37
CA THR A 588 -4.95 14.13 -17.58
C THR A 588 -4.52 13.18 -16.46
N GLU A 589 -3.27 13.31 -15.98
CA GLU A 589 -2.77 12.53 -14.83
C GLU A 589 -3.53 12.88 -13.54
N ARG A 590 -3.85 14.15 -13.29
CA ARG A 590 -4.65 14.55 -12.13
C ARG A 590 -6.05 13.96 -12.15
N VAL A 591 -6.73 13.98 -13.30
CA VAL A 591 -8.06 13.37 -13.45
C VAL A 591 -8.01 11.85 -13.23
N GLN A 592 -6.92 11.20 -13.65
CA GLN A 592 -6.74 9.76 -13.43
C GLN A 592 -6.49 9.43 -11.96
N LEU A 593 -5.62 10.19 -11.28
CA LEU A 593 -5.39 10.05 -9.84
C LEU A 593 -6.64 10.36 -9.00
N GLU A 594 -7.51 11.26 -9.47
CA GLU A 594 -8.78 11.56 -8.80
C GLU A 594 -9.77 10.40 -8.94
N LYS A 595 -9.81 9.72 -10.08
CA LYS A 595 -10.59 8.48 -10.25
C LYS A 595 -10.06 7.34 -9.37
N GLU A 596 -8.74 7.12 -9.36
CA GLU A 596 -8.11 6.11 -8.50
C GLU A 596 -8.36 6.39 -7.01
N ARG A 597 -8.37 7.66 -6.59
CA ARG A 597 -8.75 8.03 -5.22
C ARG A 597 -10.18 7.67 -4.88
N VAL A 598 -11.14 7.98 -5.77
CA VAL A 598 -12.55 7.63 -5.56
C VAL A 598 -12.76 6.12 -5.48
N GLU A 599 -12.05 5.34 -6.32
CA GLU A 599 -12.09 3.87 -6.27
C GLU A 599 -11.49 3.31 -4.96
N LEU A 600 -10.37 3.89 -4.48
CA LEU A 600 -9.78 3.50 -3.20
C LEU A 600 -10.66 3.88 -2.00
N ASP A 601 -11.34 5.03 -2.06
CA ASP A 601 -12.27 5.44 -1.00
C ASP A 601 -13.51 4.51 -0.97
N GLN A 602 -14.03 4.09 -2.13
CA GLN A 602 -15.08 3.05 -2.20
C GLN A 602 -14.60 1.69 -1.66
N GLN A 603 -13.35 1.31 -1.93
CA GLN A 603 -12.78 0.08 -1.36
C GLN A 603 -12.64 0.18 0.17
N ARG A 604 -12.23 1.33 0.71
CA ARG A 604 -12.16 1.56 2.15
C ARG A 604 -13.53 1.48 2.82
N GLU A 605 -14.55 2.11 2.25
CA GLU A 605 -15.93 1.99 2.74
C GLU A 605 -16.40 0.53 2.73
N SER A 606 -16.11 -0.22 1.66
CA SER A 606 -16.45 -1.65 1.60
C SER A 606 -15.73 -2.47 2.69
N GLN A 607 -14.45 -2.18 2.97
CA GLN A 607 -13.70 -2.84 4.04
C GLN A 607 -14.22 -2.48 5.43
N GLU A 608 -14.63 -1.23 5.67
CA GLU A 608 -15.26 -0.81 6.93
C GLU A 608 -16.62 -1.50 7.14
N THR A 609 -17.42 -1.72 6.08
CA THR A 609 -18.66 -2.50 6.20
C THR A 609 -18.41 -3.98 6.52
N ILE A 610 -17.33 -4.57 6.01
CA ILE A 610 -16.94 -5.95 6.33
C ILE A 610 -16.40 -6.04 7.77
N ALA A 611 -15.55 -5.09 8.19
CA ALA A 611 -14.98 -5.05 9.52
C ALA A 611 -16.05 -4.80 10.61
N SER A 612 -17.02 -3.93 10.34
CA SER A 612 -18.16 -3.72 11.24
C SER A 612 -19.04 -4.96 11.37
N LYS A 613 -19.29 -5.70 10.28
CA LYS A 613 -19.99 -7.01 10.31
C LYS A 613 -19.21 -8.06 11.10
N GLN A 614 -17.90 -8.17 10.89
CA GLN A 614 -17.06 -9.08 11.67
C GLN A 614 -17.09 -8.77 13.18
N LYS A 615 -17.17 -7.48 13.54
CA LYS A 615 -17.32 -7.05 14.93
C LYS A 615 -18.69 -7.44 15.52
N THR A 616 -19.78 -7.31 14.75
CA THR A 616 -21.11 -7.77 15.19
C THR A 616 -21.16 -9.29 15.35
N ASP A 617 -20.51 -10.03 14.45
CA ASP A 617 -20.44 -11.50 14.51
C ASP A 617 -19.62 -11.97 15.72
N HIS A 618 -18.52 -11.27 16.02
CA HIS A 618 -17.71 -11.55 17.21
C HIS A 618 -18.48 -11.27 18.51
N GLN A 619 -19.25 -10.18 18.55
CA GLN A 619 -20.13 -9.86 19.68
C GLN A 619 -21.23 -10.92 19.86
N LEU A 620 -21.83 -11.38 18.77
CA LEU A 620 -22.82 -12.47 18.82
C LEU A 620 -22.17 -13.73 19.40
N LEU A 621 -21.00 -14.15 18.89
CA LEU A 621 -20.27 -15.32 19.39
C LEU A 621 -19.93 -15.22 20.89
N GLN A 622 -19.50 -14.05 21.37
CA GLN A 622 -19.29 -13.82 22.81
C GLN A 622 -20.59 -13.99 23.60
N GLN A 623 -21.71 -13.49 23.09
CA GLN A 623 -23.02 -13.66 23.70
C GLN A 623 -23.41 -15.15 23.80
N ILE A 624 -23.11 -15.96 22.77
CA ILE A 624 -23.37 -17.41 22.80
C ILE A 624 -22.55 -18.11 23.88
N ILE A 625 -21.25 -17.81 23.96
CA ILE A 625 -20.35 -18.41 24.95
C ILE A 625 -20.84 -18.11 26.37
N MET A 626 -21.25 -16.87 26.63
CA MET A 626 -21.80 -16.46 27.93
C MET A 626 -23.09 -17.20 28.27
N LEU A 627 -24.04 -17.29 27.33
CA LEU A 627 -25.32 -18.00 27.55
C LEU A 627 -25.12 -19.51 27.76
N LEU A 628 -24.19 -20.13 27.03
CA LEU A 628 -23.81 -21.53 27.24
C LEU A 628 -23.15 -21.74 28.62
N GLY A 629 -22.34 -20.79 29.09
CA GLY A 629 -21.78 -20.80 30.44
C GLY A 629 -22.85 -20.71 31.52
N GLN A 630 -23.81 -19.80 31.38
CA GLN A 630 -24.96 -19.67 32.30
C GLN A 630 -25.83 -20.93 32.30
N ARG A 631 -26.00 -21.58 31.15
CA ARG A 631 -26.71 -22.86 31.04
C ARG A 631 -26.01 -23.97 31.81
N LEU A 632 -24.70 -24.09 31.66
CA LEU A 632 -23.91 -25.09 32.38
C LEU A 632 -24.00 -24.85 33.89
N GLN A 633 -23.93 -23.58 34.31
CA GLN A 633 -24.08 -23.20 35.73
C GLN A 633 -25.44 -23.60 36.29
N LEU A 634 -26.55 -23.27 35.61
CA LEU A 634 -27.89 -23.66 36.03
C LEU A 634 -28.12 -25.18 35.99
N MET A 635 -27.52 -25.90 35.04
CA MET A 635 -27.59 -27.37 35.04
C MET A 635 -26.84 -27.95 36.24
N ILE A 636 -25.66 -27.43 36.59
CA ILE A 636 -24.91 -27.86 37.78
C ILE A 636 -25.73 -27.59 39.04
N GLU A 637 -26.33 -26.39 39.18
CA GLU A 637 -27.19 -26.05 40.31
C GLU A 637 -28.43 -26.94 40.41
N LEU A 638 -29.04 -27.31 39.28
CA LEU A 638 -30.15 -28.26 39.23
C LEU A 638 -29.74 -29.69 39.64
N PHE A 639 -28.53 -30.13 39.27
CA PHE A 639 -27.99 -31.43 39.67
C PHE A 639 -27.61 -31.47 41.16
N ASP A 640 -27.16 -30.35 41.73
CA ASP A 640 -26.86 -30.23 43.16
C ASP A 640 -28.15 -30.18 44.02
N THR A 641 -29.29 -29.78 43.42
CA THR A 641 -30.61 -29.81 44.06
C THR A 641 -31.38 -31.13 43.83
N GLU A 642 -30.71 -32.27 43.84
CA GLU A 642 -31.42 -33.56 43.92
C GLU A 642 -32.20 -33.62 45.24
N PRO A 643 -33.54 -33.79 45.22
CA PRO A 643 -34.27 -34.10 46.43
C PRO A 643 -33.86 -35.52 46.82
N LEU A 644 -32.96 -35.62 47.79
CA LEU A 644 -32.68 -36.86 48.51
C LEU A 644 -34.02 -37.47 48.89
N SER A 645 -34.35 -38.57 48.19
CA SER A 645 -35.41 -39.50 48.50
C SER A 645 -35.35 -39.83 49.98
N ALA A 646 -36.18 -39.12 50.75
CA ALA A 646 -36.45 -39.47 52.13
C ALA A 646 -37.25 -40.77 52.11
N GLY A 647 -36.73 -41.77 52.82
CA GLY A 647 -37.45 -43.01 53.09
C GLY A 647 -38.81 -42.75 53.75
N PRO A 648 -39.66 -43.80 53.88
CA PRO A 648 -41.11 -43.64 54.08
C PRO A 648 -41.58 -43.02 55.40
N ASP A 649 -40.69 -42.57 56.30
CA ASP A 649 -41.02 -42.28 57.71
C ASP A 649 -40.68 -40.86 58.18
N ALA A 650 -40.71 -39.84 57.31
CA ALA A 650 -40.56 -38.45 57.73
C ALA A 650 -41.77 -37.60 57.34
N SER A 651 -42.72 -37.47 58.26
CA SER A 651 -43.82 -36.51 58.23
C SER A 651 -43.31 -35.07 58.47
N GLY A 652 -42.57 -34.53 57.51
CA GLY A 652 -42.18 -33.13 57.46
C GLY A 652 -42.65 -32.51 56.15
N THR A 653 -43.63 -31.60 56.23
CA THR A 653 -43.96 -30.70 55.12
C THR A 653 -42.67 -30.09 54.55
N PRO A 654 -42.40 -30.21 53.23
CA PRO A 654 -41.23 -29.56 52.65
C PRO A 654 -41.33 -28.06 52.89
N ALA A 655 -40.26 -27.44 53.37
CA ALA A 655 -40.22 -26.02 53.64
C ALA A 655 -40.61 -25.26 52.37
N SER A 656 -41.54 -24.31 52.49
CA SER A 656 -42.07 -23.49 51.38
C SER A 656 -40.96 -22.85 50.53
N ASP A 657 -39.81 -22.58 51.16
CA ASP A 657 -38.65 -21.92 50.55
C ASP A 657 -37.93 -22.80 49.50
N ASP A 658 -37.91 -24.13 49.63
CA ASP A 658 -37.27 -25.03 48.66
C ASP A 658 -38.11 -25.16 47.36
N VAL A 659 -39.43 -25.08 47.48
CA VAL A 659 -40.36 -25.14 46.34
C VAL A 659 -40.37 -23.81 45.56
N GLU A 660 -40.23 -22.68 46.26
CA GLU A 660 -40.08 -21.37 45.60
C GLU A 660 -38.72 -21.21 44.92
N SER A 661 -37.63 -21.67 45.57
CA SER A 661 -36.30 -21.72 44.97
C SER A 661 -36.26 -22.57 43.69
N TYR A 662 -36.88 -23.76 43.71
CA TYR A 662 -36.98 -24.61 42.52
C TYR A 662 -37.83 -23.96 41.41
N ARG A 663 -38.92 -23.27 41.75
CA ARG A 663 -39.74 -22.53 40.78
C ARG A 663 -38.98 -21.35 40.15
N GLU A 664 -38.20 -20.63 40.93
CA GLU A 664 -37.36 -19.53 40.44
C GLU A 664 -36.24 -20.05 39.54
N MET A 665 -35.61 -21.16 39.90
CA MET A 665 -34.60 -21.84 39.08
C MET A 665 -35.19 -22.39 37.76
N GLN A 666 -36.41 -22.95 37.80
CA GLN A 666 -37.14 -23.40 36.61
C GLN A 666 -37.54 -22.23 35.70
N HIS A 667 -37.97 -21.10 36.26
CA HIS A 667 -38.26 -19.89 35.49
C HIS A 667 -37.00 -19.33 34.83
N ASN A 668 -35.87 -19.29 35.54
CA ASN A 668 -34.58 -18.88 34.99
C ASN A 668 -34.11 -19.81 33.86
N TRP A 669 -34.36 -21.12 33.98
CA TRP A 669 -34.11 -22.08 32.91
C TRP A 669 -34.96 -21.83 31.65
N GLU A 670 -36.24 -21.49 31.82
CA GLU A 670 -37.14 -21.16 30.70
C GLU A 670 -36.75 -19.86 30.00
N VAL A 671 -36.36 -18.83 30.75
CA VAL A 671 -35.84 -17.57 30.20
C VAL A 671 -34.54 -17.81 29.42
N LEU A 672 -33.63 -18.61 29.98
CA LEU A 672 -32.37 -18.94 29.31
C LEU A 672 -32.61 -19.77 28.04
N ARG A 673 -33.58 -20.68 28.05
CA ARG A 673 -33.99 -21.47 26.87
C ARG A 673 -34.50 -20.56 25.75
N GLN A 674 -35.36 -19.59 26.06
CA GLN A 674 -35.86 -18.62 25.07
C GLN A 674 -34.73 -17.74 24.50
N GLN A 675 -33.75 -17.35 25.32
CA GLN A 675 -32.59 -16.59 24.84
C GLN A 675 -31.70 -17.41 23.91
N LEU A 676 -31.51 -18.71 24.19
CA LEU A 676 -30.77 -19.63 23.32
C LEU A 676 -31.52 -19.90 22.00
N GLU A 677 -32.84 -20.05 22.02
CA GLU A 677 -33.64 -20.19 20.80
C GLU A 677 -33.54 -18.97 19.89
N ASN A 678 -33.53 -17.76 20.46
CA ASN A 678 -33.34 -16.52 19.71
C ASN A 678 -31.94 -16.41 19.08
N VAL A 679 -30.91 -16.91 19.78
CA VAL A 679 -29.54 -16.98 19.25
C VAL A 679 -29.42 -18.04 18.15
N ASP A 680 -30.05 -19.20 18.32
CA ASP A 680 -30.10 -20.25 17.30
C ASP A 680 -30.77 -19.76 16.02
N TRP A 681 -31.80 -18.92 16.13
CA TRP A 681 -32.44 -18.31 14.97
C TRP A 681 -31.48 -17.35 14.23
N LYS A 682 -30.74 -16.51 14.96
CA LYS A 682 -29.72 -15.61 14.38
C LYS A 682 -28.56 -16.38 13.73
N LEU A 683 -28.13 -17.49 14.33
CA LEU A 683 -27.11 -18.36 13.74
C LEU A 683 -27.58 -19.05 12.46
N LYS A 684 -28.85 -19.49 12.40
CA LYS A 684 -29.46 -20.03 11.18
C LYS A 684 -29.50 -18.99 10.06
N ASP A 685 -29.85 -17.74 10.39
CA ASP A 685 -29.84 -16.64 9.44
C ASP A 685 -28.42 -16.36 8.90
N MET A 686 -27.42 -16.22 9.78
CA MET A 686 -26.01 -16.06 9.37
C MET A 686 -25.49 -17.22 8.52
N ARG A 687 -25.87 -18.46 8.86
CA ARG A 687 -25.53 -19.63 8.06
C ARG A 687 -26.13 -19.54 6.66
N SER A 688 -27.39 -19.14 6.55
CA SER A 688 -28.05 -18.98 5.25
C SER A 688 -27.38 -17.90 4.39
N GLN A 689 -26.94 -16.80 5.01
CA GLN A 689 -26.21 -15.72 4.36
C GLN A 689 -24.80 -16.16 3.90
N LEU A 690 -24.10 -16.95 4.70
CA LEU A 690 -22.81 -17.55 4.33
C LEU A 690 -22.96 -18.59 3.23
N GLU A 691 -24.02 -19.39 3.25
CA GLU A 691 -24.36 -20.30 2.16
C GLU A 691 -24.64 -19.53 0.86
N THR A 692 -25.36 -18.40 0.90
CA THR A 692 -25.56 -17.55 -0.29
C THR A 692 -24.26 -16.94 -0.82
N LEU A 693 -23.38 -16.43 0.04
CA LEU A 693 -22.07 -15.87 -0.37
C LEU A 693 -21.14 -16.95 -0.93
N TYR A 694 -21.18 -18.16 -0.35
CA TYR A 694 -20.42 -19.30 -0.83
C TYR A 694 -20.91 -19.79 -2.20
N LEU A 695 -22.22 -19.78 -2.42
CA LEU A 695 -22.83 -20.12 -3.71
C LEU A 695 -22.50 -19.06 -4.78
N GLU A 696 -22.49 -17.78 -4.41
CA GLU A 696 -22.08 -16.66 -5.28
C GLU A 696 -20.59 -16.73 -5.64
N TYR A 697 -19.74 -17.10 -4.68
CA TYR A 697 -18.30 -17.33 -4.88
C TYR A 697 -17.99 -18.52 -5.80
N ILE A 698 -18.82 -19.57 -5.77
CA ILE A 698 -18.69 -20.74 -6.65
C ILE A 698 -19.24 -20.48 -8.07
N GLY A 699 -19.91 -19.34 -8.29
CA GLY A 699 -20.50 -19.00 -9.59
C GLY A 699 -21.70 -19.86 -9.96
N ALA A 700 -22.30 -20.56 -8.99
CA ALA A 700 -23.52 -21.33 -9.20
C ALA A 700 -24.72 -20.40 -9.02
N SER A 701 -25.18 -19.75 -10.10
CA SER A 701 -26.47 -19.06 -10.06
C SER A 701 -27.60 -20.09 -9.97
N LEU A 702 -27.99 -20.45 -8.74
CA LEU A 702 -29.31 -20.98 -8.49
C LEU A 702 -30.28 -19.81 -8.58
N SER A 703 -30.92 -19.70 -9.74
CA SER A 703 -32.08 -18.86 -9.95
C SER A 703 -33.12 -19.14 -8.85
N PRO A 704 -33.49 -18.16 -8.02
CA PRO A 704 -34.73 -18.27 -7.27
C PRO A 704 -35.86 -18.02 -8.25
N LEU A 705 -36.64 -19.07 -8.54
CA LEU A 705 -38.03 -18.88 -8.94
C LEU A 705 -38.74 -18.17 -7.77
N ASP A 706 -38.83 -16.84 -7.83
CA ASP A 706 -40.09 -16.11 -7.74
C ASP A 706 -39.86 -14.59 -7.67
N GLY A 707 -40.64 -13.86 -8.49
CA GLY A 707 -41.16 -12.55 -8.12
C GLY A 707 -40.27 -11.31 -8.26
N LYS A 708 -40.15 -10.81 -9.50
CA LYS A 708 -40.08 -9.39 -9.91
C LYS A 708 -39.05 -8.44 -9.28
N GLN A 709 -38.38 -7.73 -10.19
CA GLN A 709 -37.56 -6.52 -10.04
C GLN A 709 -36.11 -6.73 -9.62
N GLN A 710 -35.22 -6.79 -10.62
CA GLN A 710 -34.14 -5.82 -10.84
C GLN A 710 -33.18 -6.35 -11.92
N SER A 711 -33.57 -6.16 -13.18
CA SER A 711 -32.68 -6.33 -14.32
C SER A 711 -31.81 -5.08 -14.48
N SER A 712 -30.69 -4.97 -13.74
CA SER A 712 -29.59 -4.02 -14.03
C SER A 712 -28.44 -4.20 -13.04
N GLN A 713 -27.76 -5.35 -12.99
CA GLN A 713 -26.51 -5.45 -12.19
C GLN A 713 -25.56 -6.59 -12.59
N SER A 714 -25.68 -7.14 -13.80
CA SER A 714 -24.80 -8.22 -14.27
C SER A 714 -23.74 -7.73 -15.26
N SER A 715 -22.92 -6.73 -14.88
CA SER A 715 -21.73 -6.35 -15.67
C SER A 715 -20.50 -5.90 -14.86
N SER A 716 -20.49 -6.04 -13.53
CA SER A 716 -19.47 -5.39 -12.69
C SER A 716 -18.38 -6.30 -12.12
N LEU A 717 -18.37 -7.60 -12.41
CA LEU A 717 -17.43 -8.55 -11.77
C LEU A 717 -16.62 -9.39 -12.78
N SER A 718 -16.12 -8.76 -13.84
CA SER A 718 -15.00 -9.31 -14.63
C SER A 718 -13.63 -8.82 -14.14
N GLY A 719 -13.55 -8.24 -12.95
CA GLY A 719 -12.38 -7.50 -12.46
C GLY A 719 -11.52 -8.23 -11.42
N PHE A 720 -11.69 -9.53 -11.19
CA PHE A 720 -10.82 -10.28 -10.27
C PHE A 720 -9.58 -10.84 -10.98
N HIS A 721 -8.82 -9.94 -11.59
CA HIS A 721 -7.41 -10.13 -11.87
C HIS A 721 -6.67 -8.90 -11.36
N GLY A 722 -6.13 -9.02 -10.14
CA GLY A 722 -5.09 -8.08 -9.70
C GLY A 722 -3.94 -8.08 -10.71
N PRO A 723 -3.16 -6.98 -10.79
CA PRO A 723 -1.99 -6.92 -11.65
C PRO A 723 -0.99 -7.98 -11.20
N ASN A 724 -1.05 -9.12 -11.86
CA ASN A 724 -0.11 -10.20 -11.67
C ASN A 724 1.25 -9.69 -12.19
N PRO A 725 2.34 -9.73 -11.40
CA PRO A 725 3.67 -9.28 -11.86
C PRO A 725 4.16 -10.08 -13.09
N PHE A 726 3.58 -11.25 -13.33
CA PHE A 726 3.80 -12.02 -14.56
C PHE A 726 3.03 -11.47 -15.76
N SER A 727 1.95 -10.70 -15.58
CA SER A 727 1.16 -10.11 -16.68
C SER A 727 1.93 -9.03 -17.42
N ASP A 728 2.66 -8.17 -16.71
CA ASP A 728 3.52 -7.14 -17.34
C ASP A 728 4.77 -7.75 -17.98
N ALA A 729 5.36 -8.79 -17.37
CA ALA A 729 6.48 -9.52 -17.96
C ALA A 729 6.05 -10.34 -19.19
N VAL A 730 4.84 -10.92 -19.18
CA VAL A 730 4.24 -11.62 -20.32
C VAL A 730 3.74 -10.65 -21.38
N ALA A 731 3.27 -9.45 -21.01
CA ALA A 731 2.92 -8.38 -21.94
C ALA A 731 4.17 -7.81 -22.62
N ALA A 732 5.23 -7.52 -21.86
CA ALA A 732 6.54 -7.14 -22.39
C ALA A 732 7.14 -8.26 -23.26
N GLY A 733 6.96 -9.53 -22.87
CA GLY A 733 7.33 -10.70 -23.68
C GLY A 733 6.51 -10.81 -24.97
N ARG A 734 5.20 -10.52 -24.92
CA ARG A 734 4.30 -10.50 -26.08
C ARG A 734 4.64 -9.36 -27.05
N ASP A 735 5.17 -8.25 -26.56
CA ASP A 735 5.54 -7.10 -27.39
C ASP A 735 6.96 -7.24 -27.98
N THR A 736 7.87 -7.93 -27.29
CA THR A 736 9.26 -8.09 -27.72
C THR A 736 9.50 -9.27 -28.68
N VAL A 737 8.73 -10.35 -28.56
CA VAL A 737 8.84 -11.54 -29.42
C VAL A 737 8.50 -11.25 -30.90
N PRO A 738 7.41 -10.52 -31.24
CA PRO A 738 7.09 -10.14 -32.61
C PRO A 738 8.13 -9.20 -33.22
N VAL A 739 8.74 -8.33 -32.41
CA VAL A 739 9.82 -7.42 -32.85
C VAL A 739 11.08 -8.22 -33.18
N ALA A 740 11.42 -9.22 -32.37
CA ALA A 740 12.54 -10.13 -32.66
C ALA A 740 12.30 -10.97 -33.93
N ASP A 741 11.06 -11.42 -34.16
CA ASP A 741 10.70 -12.16 -35.37
C ASP A 741 10.61 -11.25 -36.60
N GLN A 742 10.21 -9.98 -36.46
CA GLN A 742 10.34 -8.96 -37.51
C GLN A 742 11.81 -8.64 -37.82
N LEU A 743 12.71 -8.66 -36.84
CA LEU A 743 14.15 -8.50 -37.04
C LEU A 743 14.78 -9.72 -37.74
N LYS A 744 14.29 -10.94 -37.49
CA LYS A 744 14.65 -12.14 -38.27
C LYS A 744 14.12 -12.05 -39.70
N ALA A 745 12.86 -11.67 -39.88
CA ALA A 745 12.23 -11.53 -41.20
C ALA A 745 12.91 -10.44 -42.04
N SER A 746 13.28 -9.31 -41.44
CA SER A 746 14.02 -8.24 -42.12
C SER A 746 15.47 -8.61 -42.44
N ARG A 747 16.13 -9.48 -41.66
CA ARG A 747 17.43 -10.08 -42.04
C ARG A 747 17.31 -11.08 -43.18
N LEU A 748 16.25 -11.90 -43.20
CA LEU A 748 15.99 -12.84 -44.28
C LEU A 748 15.61 -12.10 -45.58
N LEU A 749 14.80 -11.04 -45.50
CA LEU A 749 14.52 -10.15 -46.63
C LEU A 749 15.79 -9.46 -47.12
N ARG A 750 16.67 -8.97 -46.23
CA ARG A 750 17.97 -8.39 -46.63
C ARG A 750 18.90 -9.41 -47.28
N ARG A 751 18.85 -10.69 -46.88
CA ARG A 751 19.54 -11.81 -47.55
C ARG A 751 18.99 -12.09 -48.95
N LEU A 752 17.68 -11.91 -49.17
CA LEU A 752 17.03 -12.12 -50.47
C LEU A 752 17.14 -10.91 -51.41
N SER A 753 17.31 -9.69 -50.88
CA SER A 753 17.45 -8.46 -51.68
C SER A 753 18.86 -8.22 -52.22
N CYS A 754 19.88 -8.95 -51.76
CA CYS A 754 21.27 -8.82 -52.20
C CYS A 754 21.69 -10.01 -53.09
N ILE A 755 20.99 -10.23 -54.19
CA ILE A 755 21.40 -11.14 -55.27
C ILE A 755 22.34 -10.33 -56.18
N GLY A 756 23.60 -10.15 -55.82
CA GLY A 756 24.49 -9.36 -56.67
C GLY A 756 25.95 -9.15 -56.27
N GLU A 757 26.48 -9.74 -55.20
CA GLU A 757 27.88 -9.45 -54.81
C GLU A 757 28.72 -10.70 -54.50
N SER A 758 29.83 -10.77 -55.24
CA SER A 758 31.11 -11.48 -55.06
C SER A 758 31.25 -12.54 -53.94
N LEU A 759 31.79 -13.70 -54.32
CA LEU A 759 32.22 -14.82 -53.47
C LEU A 759 33.14 -14.41 -52.30
N GLU A 760 33.84 -13.28 -52.37
CA GLU A 760 34.70 -12.78 -51.28
C GLU A 760 33.90 -12.17 -50.11
N SER A 761 32.71 -11.63 -50.38
CA SER A 761 31.80 -11.14 -49.33
C SER A 761 31.19 -12.30 -48.54
N ARG A 762 31.05 -13.48 -49.14
CA ARG A 762 30.54 -14.70 -48.50
C ARG A 762 31.52 -15.27 -47.48
N ALA A 763 32.83 -15.20 -47.76
CA ALA A 763 33.87 -15.68 -46.85
C ALA A 763 34.04 -14.79 -45.59
N ARG A 764 33.75 -13.49 -45.69
CA ARG A 764 33.71 -12.60 -44.51
C ARG A 764 32.41 -12.73 -43.72
N GLN A 765 31.33 -13.20 -44.33
CA GLN A 765 30.03 -13.36 -43.68
C GLN A 765 29.91 -14.67 -42.89
N VAL A 766 30.64 -15.73 -43.26
CA VAL A 766 30.73 -16.96 -42.45
C VAL A 766 31.46 -16.71 -41.12
N LYS A 767 32.45 -15.80 -41.08
CA LYS A 767 33.06 -15.38 -39.80
C LYS A 767 32.15 -14.51 -38.92
N ALA A 768 31.02 -14.03 -39.44
CA ALA A 768 29.97 -13.38 -38.67
C ALA A 768 28.84 -14.34 -38.25
N GLU A 769 28.85 -15.60 -38.72
CA GLU A 769 27.89 -16.63 -38.29
C GLU A 769 28.28 -17.29 -36.96
N GLU A 770 29.56 -17.19 -36.52
CA GLU A 770 29.99 -17.62 -35.18
C GLU A 770 29.54 -16.68 -34.06
N HIS A 771 29.10 -15.47 -34.41
CA HIS A 771 28.48 -14.54 -33.48
C HIS A 771 27.00 -14.43 -33.81
N GLU A 772 26.22 -15.44 -33.39
CA GLU A 772 24.82 -15.18 -33.14
C GLU A 772 24.76 -13.93 -32.26
N PRO A 773 24.16 -12.82 -32.73
CA PRO A 773 24.11 -11.62 -31.93
C PRO A 773 23.40 -12.01 -30.63
N PHE A 774 23.97 -11.62 -29.50
CA PHE A 774 23.50 -11.96 -28.16
C PHE A 774 21.96 -11.97 -28.03
N ALA A 775 21.26 -11.05 -28.69
CA ALA A 775 19.80 -11.00 -28.75
C ALA A 775 19.09 -12.26 -29.32
N LEU A 776 19.68 -12.93 -30.31
CA LEU A 776 19.13 -14.15 -30.94
C LEU A 776 19.39 -15.40 -30.09
N ALA A 777 20.58 -15.50 -29.49
CA ALA A 777 20.90 -16.54 -28.53
C ALA A 777 20.02 -16.41 -27.28
N LEU A 778 19.89 -15.19 -26.75
CA LEU A 778 18.99 -14.87 -25.64
C LEU A 778 17.53 -15.19 -25.99
N ALA A 779 17.06 -14.88 -27.20
CA ALA A 779 15.70 -15.22 -27.61
C ALA A 779 15.44 -16.73 -27.67
N ARG A 780 16.43 -17.53 -28.09
CA ARG A 780 16.32 -19.00 -28.06
C ARG A 780 16.34 -19.56 -26.66
N GLU A 781 17.21 -19.04 -25.78
CA GLU A 781 17.21 -19.45 -24.38
C GLU A 781 15.91 -19.03 -23.67
N MET A 782 15.40 -17.81 -23.92
CA MET A 782 14.11 -17.37 -23.39
C MET A 782 12.95 -18.23 -23.91
N ALA A 783 12.98 -18.66 -25.17
CA ALA A 783 11.98 -19.58 -25.72
C ALA A 783 12.07 -20.99 -25.08
N ALA A 784 13.28 -21.53 -24.93
CA ALA A 784 13.51 -22.82 -24.29
C ALA A 784 13.12 -22.80 -22.80
N MET A 785 13.43 -21.70 -22.09
CA MET A 785 13.00 -21.49 -20.71
C MET A 785 11.47 -21.39 -20.63
N LYS A 786 10.83 -20.64 -21.53
CA LYS A 786 9.37 -20.55 -21.60
C LYS A 786 8.73 -21.93 -21.78
N GLU A 787 9.18 -22.72 -22.75
CA GLU A 787 8.66 -24.07 -22.95
C GLU A 787 8.91 -25.00 -21.75
N SER A 788 10.06 -24.87 -21.08
CA SER A 788 10.37 -25.63 -19.86
C SER A 788 9.40 -25.28 -18.72
N TYR A 789 9.12 -23.99 -18.52
CA TYR A 789 8.18 -23.54 -17.50
C TYR A 789 6.73 -23.89 -17.86
N GLU A 790 6.35 -23.83 -19.14
CA GLU A 790 5.02 -24.26 -19.60
C GLU A 790 4.81 -25.76 -19.34
N ARG A 791 5.80 -26.62 -19.63
CA ARG A 791 5.76 -28.05 -19.29
C ARG A 791 5.67 -28.29 -17.77
N GLN A 792 6.47 -27.58 -16.98
CA GLN A 792 6.40 -27.70 -15.51
C GLN A 792 5.05 -27.24 -14.95
N LEU A 793 4.46 -26.19 -15.52
CA LEU A 793 3.12 -25.74 -15.13
C LEU A 793 2.05 -26.75 -15.51
N GLU A 794 2.16 -27.41 -16.66
CA GLU A 794 1.26 -28.48 -17.07
C GLU A 794 1.39 -29.72 -16.19
N GLU A 795 2.61 -30.11 -15.82
CA GLU A 795 2.87 -31.18 -14.83
C GLU A 795 2.24 -30.84 -13.48
N LEU A 796 2.51 -29.65 -12.92
CA LEU A 796 1.94 -29.21 -11.65
C LEU A 796 0.41 -29.12 -11.68
N ARG A 797 -0.18 -28.67 -12.80
CA ARG A 797 -1.64 -28.69 -13.00
C ARG A 797 -2.17 -30.12 -13.02
N SER A 798 -1.49 -31.04 -13.68
CA SER A 798 -1.89 -32.45 -13.73
C SER A 798 -1.80 -33.14 -12.36
N GLU A 799 -0.76 -32.82 -11.57
CA GLU A 799 -0.60 -33.31 -10.20
C GLU A 799 -1.66 -32.73 -9.27
N LEU A 800 -1.96 -31.44 -9.39
CA LEU A 800 -3.03 -30.80 -8.64
C LEU A 800 -4.39 -31.46 -8.95
N CYS A 801 -4.70 -31.74 -10.21
CA CYS A 801 -5.90 -32.48 -10.60
C CYS A 801 -5.95 -33.89 -9.97
N LYS A 802 -4.83 -34.64 -10.01
CA LYS A 802 -4.72 -35.97 -9.38
C LYS A 802 -4.94 -35.90 -7.86
N ILE A 803 -4.32 -34.94 -7.18
CA ILE A 803 -4.48 -34.74 -5.73
C ILE A 803 -5.92 -34.35 -5.38
N GLN A 804 -6.56 -33.49 -6.18
CA GLN A 804 -7.96 -33.13 -5.99
C GLN A 804 -8.89 -34.33 -6.16
N GLN A 805 -8.67 -35.18 -7.18
CA GLN A 805 -9.42 -36.42 -7.37
C GLN A 805 -9.23 -37.40 -6.20
N LEU A 806 -7.99 -37.59 -5.73
CA LEU A 806 -7.70 -38.42 -4.55
C LEU A 806 -8.37 -37.89 -3.29
N ARG A 807 -8.38 -36.56 -3.07
CA ARG A 807 -9.10 -35.93 -1.95
C ARG A 807 -10.60 -36.16 -2.05
N GLN A 808 -11.20 -36.09 -3.24
CA GLN A 808 -12.62 -36.36 -3.44
C GLN A 808 -12.96 -37.82 -3.14
N LEU A 809 -12.17 -38.78 -3.65
CA LEU A 809 -12.36 -40.21 -3.39
C LEU A 809 -12.22 -40.55 -1.91
N MET A 810 -11.17 -40.04 -1.24
CA MET A 810 -10.98 -40.23 0.19
C MET A 810 -12.11 -39.61 1.01
N SER A 811 -12.56 -38.40 0.66
CA SER A 811 -13.68 -37.74 1.34
C SER A 811 -14.98 -38.53 1.17
N HIS A 812 -15.23 -39.08 -0.03
CA HIS A 812 -16.40 -39.91 -0.28
C HIS A 812 -16.35 -41.21 0.52
N ARG A 813 -15.18 -41.87 0.56
CA ARG A 813 -14.95 -43.07 1.38
C ARG A 813 -15.14 -42.83 2.86
N LEU A 814 -14.59 -41.74 3.41
CA LEU A 814 -14.77 -41.41 4.83
C LEU A 814 -16.24 -41.11 5.17
N ARG A 815 -16.98 -40.45 4.27
CA ARG A 815 -18.42 -40.23 4.46
C ARG A 815 -19.20 -41.55 4.45
N SER A 816 -18.88 -42.49 3.56
CA SER A 816 -19.57 -43.78 3.55
C SER A 816 -19.23 -44.64 4.77
N GLU A 817 -17.96 -44.63 5.21
CA GLU A 817 -17.54 -45.29 6.45
C GLU A 817 -18.24 -44.69 7.68
N LEU A 818 -18.38 -43.36 7.77
CA LEU A 818 -19.13 -42.68 8.84
C LEU A 818 -20.62 -43.04 8.83
N VAL A 819 -21.26 -43.12 7.66
CA VAL A 819 -22.67 -43.54 7.55
C VAL A 819 -22.83 -44.99 7.99
N ASN A 820 -21.90 -45.87 7.60
CA ASN A 820 -21.92 -47.27 8.00
C ASN A 820 -21.74 -47.43 9.52
N GLU A 821 -20.78 -46.73 10.13
CA GLU A 821 -20.60 -46.74 11.58
C GLU A 821 -21.79 -46.14 12.33
N ARG A 822 -22.38 -45.05 11.83
CA ARG A 822 -23.63 -44.51 12.39
C ARG A 822 -24.75 -45.54 12.33
N SER A 823 -24.90 -46.27 11.22
CA SER A 823 -25.92 -47.32 11.10
C SER A 823 -25.68 -48.51 12.03
N ARG A 824 -24.41 -48.85 12.31
CA ARG A 824 -24.02 -49.91 13.25
C ARG A 824 -24.32 -49.47 14.68
N SER A 825 -23.88 -48.27 15.06
CA SER A 825 -24.14 -47.68 16.37
C SER A 825 -25.65 -47.51 16.65
N GLN A 826 -26.43 -47.09 15.66
CA GLN A 826 -27.89 -47.02 15.79
C GLN A 826 -28.53 -48.39 15.99
N ARG A 827 -28.06 -49.43 15.30
CA ARG A 827 -28.53 -50.81 15.51
C ARG A 827 -28.18 -51.34 16.89
N THR A 828 -26.96 -51.11 17.37
CA THR A 828 -26.57 -51.51 18.74
C THR A 828 -27.36 -50.76 19.79
N ALA A 829 -27.63 -49.45 19.58
CA ALA A 829 -28.45 -48.66 20.48
C ALA A 829 -29.90 -49.17 20.51
N ALA A 830 -30.47 -49.53 19.36
CA ALA A 830 -31.81 -50.13 19.28
C ALA A 830 -31.87 -51.47 20.02
N GLN A 831 -30.89 -52.35 19.83
CA GLN A 831 -30.81 -53.64 20.53
C GLN A 831 -30.68 -53.49 22.05
N LEU A 832 -29.88 -52.51 22.51
CA LEU A 832 -29.78 -52.21 23.93
C LEU A 832 -31.10 -51.61 24.47
N GLY A 833 -31.76 -50.76 23.68
CA GLY A 833 -33.07 -50.21 24.02
C GLY A 833 -34.15 -51.29 24.17
N GLU A 834 -34.20 -52.25 23.24
CA GLU A 834 -35.11 -53.41 23.33
C GLU A 834 -34.80 -54.24 24.58
N ARG A 835 -33.52 -54.51 24.87
CA ARG A 835 -33.13 -55.28 26.06
C ARG A 835 -33.42 -54.56 27.37
N ILE A 836 -33.32 -53.22 27.40
CA ILE A 836 -33.74 -52.43 28.56
C ILE A 836 -35.26 -52.53 28.74
N ALA A 837 -36.04 -52.37 27.66
CA ALA A 837 -37.50 -52.51 27.73
C ALA A 837 -37.94 -53.91 28.20
N ASP A 838 -37.27 -54.97 27.75
CA ASP A 838 -37.53 -56.34 28.21
C ASP A 838 -37.23 -56.51 29.71
N LEU A 839 -36.13 -55.89 30.19
CA LEU A 839 -35.77 -55.92 31.62
C LEU A 839 -36.73 -55.10 32.48
N GLU A 840 -37.17 -53.93 32.01
CA GLU A 840 -38.17 -53.11 32.66
C GLU A 840 -39.51 -53.84 32.76
N ALA A 841 -39.96 -54.49 31.68
CA ALA A 841 -41.17 -55.30 31.68
C ALA A 841 -41.08 -56.51 32.63
N ALA A 842 -39.92 -57.16 32.69
CA ALA A 842 -39.67 -58.26 33.63
C ALA A 842 -39.70 -57.78 35.10
N LEU A 843 -39.14 -56.59 35.36
CA LEU A 843 -39.15 -55.97 36.69
C LEU A 843 -40.57 -55.57 37.11
N GLU A 844 -41.34 -54.93 36.22
CA GLU A 844 -42.75 -54.62 36.48
C GLU A 844 -43.59 -55.88 36.74
N ALA A 845 -43.34 -56.97 36.01
CA ALA A 845 -44.01 -58.25 36.23
C ALA A 845 -43.65 -58.86 37.59
N GLN A 846 -42.39 -58.70 38.02
CA GLN A 846 -41.94 -59.14 39.34
C GLN A 846 -42.57 -58.32 40.47
N GLU A 847 -42.63 -56.99 40.34
CA GLU A 847 -43.28 -56.11 41.31
C GLU A 847 -44.78 -56.41 41.45
N LYS A 848 -45.47 -56.66 40.34
CA LYS A 848 -46.87 -57.11 40.35
C LYS A 848 -47.04 -58.46 41.05
N ALA A 849 -46.19 -59.44 40.74
CA ALA A 849 -46.24 -60.75 41.40
C ALA A 849 -45.98 -60.66 42.91
N LEU A 850 -45.09 -59.77 43.35
CA LEU A 850 -44.84 -59.50 44.77
C LEU A 850 -46.05 -58.83 45.43
N ALA A 851 -46.69 -57.86 44.77
CA ALA A 851 -47.90 -57.24 45.29
C ALA A 851 -49.05 -58.25 45.40
N ASP A 852 -49.22 -59.14 44.41
CA ASP A 852 -50.22 -60.21 44.43
C ASP A 852 -49.94 -61.22 45.57
N ALA A 853 -48.68 -61.60 45.80
CA ALA A 853 -48.30 -62.46 46.91
C ALA A 853 -48.55 -61.80 48.28
N GLN A 854 -48.23 -60.51 48.43
CA GLN A 854 -48.50 -59.74 49.65
C GLN A 854 -50.01 -59.61 49.93
N THR A 855 -50.83 -59.38 48.90
CA THR A 855 -52.29 -59.33 49.06
C THR A 855 -52.88 -60.68 49.43
N GLN A 856 -52.38 -61.78 48.85
CA GLN A 856 -52.75 -63.15 49.26
C GLN A 856 -52.34 -63.45 50.69
N GLN A 857 -51.12 -63.06 51.10
CA GLN A 857 -50.65 -63.22 52.48
C GLN A 857 -51.55 -62.45 53.46
N GLN A 858 -51.91 -61.22 53.15
CA GLN A 858 -52.83 -60.42 53.96
C GLN A 858 -54.21 -61.07 54.05
N ALA A 859 -54.74 -61.60 52.95
CA ALA A 859 -56.03 -62.29 52.94
C ALA A 859 -56.03 -63.55 53.82
N ILE A 860 -54.94 -64.33 53.84
CA ILE A 860 -54.80 -65.52 54.71
C ILE A 860 -54.70 -65.09 56.18
N LEU A 861 -53.99 -64.00 56.48
CA LEU A 861 -53.91 -63.45 57.84
C LEU A 861 -55.27 -62.93 58.34
N ASP A 862 -56.05 -62.29 57.47
CA ASP A 862 -57.40 -61.85 57.76
C ASP A 862 -58.35 -63.04 58.00
N GLN A 863 -58.22 -64.14 57.23
CA GLN A 863 -58.94 -65.40 57.46
C GLN A 863 -58.57 -66.03 58.80
N HIS A 864 -57.28 -66.05 59.17
CA HIS A 864 -56.83 -66.51 60.47
C HIS A 864 -57.41 -65.66 61.62
N ALA A 865 -57.46 -64.33 61.45
CA ALA A 865 -58.05 -63.42 62.44
C ALA A 865 -59.57 -63.60 62.58
N ALA A 866 -60.27 -63.95 61.51
CA ALA A 866 -61.71 -64.17 61.48
C ALA A 866 -62.16 -65.59 61.91
N ALA A 867 -61.24 -66.56 61.97
CA ALA A 867 -61.52 -67.95 62.30
C ALA A 867 -62.08 -68.13 63.73
N THR A 868 -63.17 -68.89 63.82
CA THR A 868 -63.92 -69.11 65.08
C THR A 868 -63.63 -70.46 65.74
N ASN A 869 -62.94 -71.36 65.05
CA ASN A 869 -62.48 -72.65 65.57
C ASN A 869 -60.97 -72.84 65.33
N ASP A 870 -60.35 -73.71 66.13
CA ASP A 870 -58.89 -73.91 66.09
C ASP A 870 -58.44 -74.65 64.81
N ASP A 871 -59.30 -75.49 64.22
CA ASP A 871 -58.99 -76.21 62.97
C ASP A 871 -58.87 -75.26 61.76
N GLU A 872 -59.69 -74.21 61.68
CA GLU A 872 -59.58 -73.16 60.65
C GLU A 872 -58.34 -72.30 60.84
N ARG A 873 -57.96 -72.01 62.10
CA ARG A 873 -56.70 -71.30 62.39
C ARG A 873 -55.48 -72.11 61.99
N GLN A 874 -55.47 -73.40 62.30
CA GLN A 874 -54.37 -74.29 61.91
C GLN A 874 -54.28 -74.44 60.39
N ARG A 875 -55.41 -74.54 59.68
CA ARG A 875 -55.43 -74.52 58.21
C ARG A 875 -54.89 -73.22 57.61
N ALA A 876 -55.33 -72.06 58.09
CA ALA A 876 -54.82 -70.77 57.62
C ALA A 876 -53.31 -70.58 57.90
N LEU A 877 -52.79 -71.07 59.03
CA LEU A 877 -51.35 -71.06 59.31
C LEU A 877 -50.57 -72.02 58.40
N HIS A 878 -51.16 -73.18 58.06
CA HIS A 878 -50.54 -74.11 57.11
C HIS A 878 -50.51 -73.51 55.70
N ASP A 879 -51.59 -72.88 55.24
CA ASP A 879 -51.67 -72.22 53.94
C ASP A 879 -50.68 -71.03 53.85
N LEU A 880 -50.51 -70.29 54.95
CA LEU A 880 -49.51 -69.22 55.05
C LEU A 880 -48.08 -69.77 54.97
N ALA A 881 -47.81 -70.89 55.66
CA ALA A 881 -46.51 -71.54 55.65
C ALA A 881 -46.15 -72.09 54.25
N GLU A 882 -47.14 -72.65 53.54
CA GLU A 882 -46.96 -73.09 52.15
C GLU A 882 -46.70 -71.93 51.20
N LEU A 883 -47.43 -70.82 51.32
CA LEU A 883 -47.25 -69.62 50.49
C LEU A 883 -45.83 -69.03 50.68
N VAL A 884 -45.42 -68.82 51.93
CA VAL A 884 -44.09 -68.25 52.27
C VAL A 884 -42.97 -69.23 51.90
N GLY A 885 -43.16 -70.53 52.15
CA GLY A 885 -42.21 -71.57 51.77
C GLY A 885 -42.07 -71.75 50.26
N GLY A 886 -43.15 -71.55 49.49
CA GLY A 886 -43.10 -71.52 48.03
C GLY A 886 -42.29 -70.33 47.49
N GLU A 887 -42.44 -69.15 48.09
CA GLU A 887 -41.71 -67.95 47.68
C GLU A 887 -40.22 -68.00 48.04
N GLN A 888 -39.88 -68.56 49.20
CA GLN A 888 -38.50 -68.84 49.61
C GLN A 888 -37.81 -69.78 48.61
N ARG A 889 -38.46 -70.90 48.24
CA ARG A 889 -37.94 -71.86 47.26
C ARG A 889 -37.76 -71.23 45.88
N ARG A 890 -38.67 -70.35 45.45
CA ARG A 890 -38.52 -69.61 44.18
C ARG A 890 -37.30 -68.69 44.19
N ARG A 891 -37.06 -67.96 45.28
CA ARG A 891 -35.88 -67.08 45.42
C ARG A 891 -34.58 -67.88 45.44
N GLU A 892 -34.59 -69.05 46.06
CA GLU A 892 -33.43 -69.96 46.07
C GLU A 892 -33.15 -70.56 44.68
N ARG A 893 -34.19 -70.96 43.94
CA ARG A 893 -34.08 -71.35 42.51
C ARG A 893 -33.44 -70.25 41.67
N GLU A 894 -33.94 -69.02 41.78
CA GLU A 894 -33.39 -67.88 41.04
C GLU A 894 -31.93 -67.58 41.43
N ARG A 895 -31.60 -67.70 42.72
CA ARG A 895 -30.23 -67.52 43.21
C ARG A 895 -29.28 -68.59 42.66
N LEU A 896 -29.71 -69.86 42.66
CA LEU A 896 -28.93 -70.99 42.14
C LEU A 896 -28.76 -70.89 40.61
N SER A 897 -29.80 -70.52 39.88
CA SER A 897 -29.74 -70.27 38.43
C SER A 897 -28.78 -69.11 38.09
N LYS A 898 -28.83 -67.99 38.84
CA LYS A 898 -27.90 -66.88 38.68
C LYS A 898 -26.45 -67.28 38.98
N LEU A 899 -26.23 -68.10 40.01
CA LEU A 899 -24.91 -68.66 40.34
C LEU A 899 -24.38 -69.58 39.24
N LEU A 900 -25.22 -70.47 38.70
CA LEU A 900 -24.85 -71.35 37.58
C LEU A 900 -24.48 -70.54 36.34
N THR A 901 -25.26 -69.51 36.02
CA THR A 901 -24.97 -68.61 34.89
C THR A 901 -23.65 -67.85 35.09
N TYR A 902 -23.38 -67.38 36.31
CA TYR A 902 -22.15 -66.66 36.65
C TYR A 902 -20.91 -67.57 36.60
N CYS A 903 -21.03 -68.79 37.11
CA CYS A 903 -19.96 -69.80 37.06
C CYS A 903 -19.71 -70.30 35.62
N GLY A 904 -20.75 -70.39 34.79
CA GLY A 904 -20.64 -70.77 33.37
C GLY A 904 -19.96 -69.71 32.49
N ALA A 905 -20.08 -68.42 32.83
CA ALA A 905 -19.46 -67.32 32.09
C ALA A 905 -17.92 -67.22 32.29
N SER A 906 -17.35 -67.93 33.27
CA SER A 906 -15.91 -67.92 33.57
C SER A 906 -15.08 -68.92 32.76
N SER A 907 -15.70 -69.85 32.02
CA SER A 907 -14.99 -70.77 31.12
C SER A 907 -15.18 -70.32 29.67
N VAL A 908 -14.12 -69.73 29.11
CA VAL A 908 -13.97 -69.52 27.67
C VAL A 908 -14.17 -70.87 26.96
N THR A 909 -15.07 -70.87 25.97
CA THR A 909 -15.50 -71.97 25.08
C THR A 909 -16.31 -73.11 25.71
N VAL A 910 -17.65 -73.04 25.64
CA VAL A 910 -18.51 -74.17 25.23
C VAL A 910 -19.83 -73.62 24.66
N ASP A 911 -20.16 -74.02 23.44
CA ASP A 911 -21.46 -73.80 22.80
C ASP A 911 -22.63 -74.35 23.64
N CYS A 912 -23.73 -73.60 23.69
CA CYS A 912 -25.08 -74.00 24.08
C CYS A 912 -25.18 -75.27 24.97
N ARG A 913 -24.99 -75.12 26.29
CA ARG A 913 -25.53 -76.10 27.25
C ARG A 913 -27.05 -75.94 27.28
N ASP A 914 -27.77 -77.04 27.12
CA ASP A 914 -29.23 -77.07 27.12
C ASP A 914 -29.78 -76.55 28.46
N ARG A 915 -30.58 -75.48 28.41
CA ARG A 915 -31.24 -74.86 29.58
C ARG A 915 -32.01 -75.88 30.42
N GLU A 916 -32.55 -76.92 29.80
CA GLU A 916 -33.33 -77.97 30.47
C GLU A 916 -32.47 -78.79 31.46
N LEU A 917 -31.18 -79.01 31.17
CA LEU A 917 -30.26 -79.71 32.08
C LEU A 917 -29.84 -78.85 33.28
N GLU A 918 -29.81 -77.52 33.11
CA GLU A 918 -29.55 -76.59 34.22
C GLU A 918 -30.76 -76.50 35.16
N GLU A 919 -31.98 -76.57 34.63
CA GLU A 919 -33.20 -76.60 35.45
C GLU A 919 -33.35 -77.93 36.22
N GLU A 920 -33.08 -79.08 35.59
CA GLU A 920 -33.11 -80.38 36.27
C GLU A 920 -32.09 -80.51 37.40
N THR A 921 -30.89 -79.91 37.24
CA THR A 921 -29.85 -79.93 38.28
C THR A 921 -30.18 -79.04 39.46
N VAL A 922 -30.83 -77.89 39.24
CA VAL A 922 -31.33 -77.02 40.33
C VAL A 922 -32.44 -77.72 41.12
N ASP A 923 -33.37 -78.39 40.44
CA ASP A 923 -34.45 -79.12 41.10
C ASP A 923 -33.96 -80.35 41.89
N ALA A 924 -32.95 -81.06 41.38
CA ALA A 924 -32.31 -82.16 42.11
C ALA A 924 -31.60 -81.69 43.39
N VAL A 925 -30.94 -80.53 43.36
CA VAL A 925 -30.26 -79.96 44.55
C VAL A 925 -31.26 -79.48 45.59
N LEU A 926 -32.37 -78.87 45.19
CA LEU A 926 -33.42 -78.44 46.12
C LEU A 926 -34.14 -79.61 46.77
N ALA A 927 -34.41 -80.67 46.00
CA ALA A 927 -34.98 -81.90 46.56
C ALA A 927 -34.04 -82.55 47.58
N GLN A 928 -32.72 -82.51 47.36
CA GLN A 928 -31.73 -83.02 48.31
C GLN A 928 -31.66 -82.18 49.59
N LEU A 929 -31.75 -80.85 49.48
CA LEU A 929 -31.77 -79.94 50.63
C LEU A 929 -33.04 -80.09 51.49
N ASP A 930 -34.20 -80.32 50.87
CA ASP A 930 -35.46 -80.58 51.60
C ASP A 930 -35.37 -81.89 52.39
N VAL A 931 -34.77 -82.95 51.80
CA VAL A 931 -34.53 -84.24 52.48
C VAL A 931 -33.53 -84.08 53.64
N ASP A 932 -32.47 -83.29 53.47
CA ASP A 932 -31.47 -83.05 54.52
C ASP A 932 -32.04 -82.20 55.67
N LEU A 933 -32.95 -81.27 55.40
CA LEU A 933 -33.66 -80.48 56.41
C LEU A 933 -34.70 -81.30 57.18
N GLU A 934 -35.43 -82.20 56.51
CA GLU A 934 -36.34 -83.13 57.19
C GLU A 934 -35.58 -84.13 58.07
N GLN A 935 -34.40 -84.60 57.65
CA GLN A 935 -33.54 -85.48 58.47
C GLN A 935 -32.92 -84.78 59.69
N MET A 936 -32.73 -83.46 59.64
CA MET A 936 -32.24 -82.66 60.77
C MET A 936 -33.35 -82.29 61.77
N ALA A 937 -34.62 -82.43 61.38
CA ALA A 937 -35.79 -82.13 62.21
C ALA A 937 -36.37 -83.36 62.94
N THR A 938 -35.90 -84.57 62.63
CA THR A 938 -36.14 -85.82 63.38
C THR A 938 -35.00 -86.13 64.33
#